data_AF-A0AAN6PQ85-F1
#
_entry.id   AF-A0AAN6PQ85-F1
#
_cell.length_a   1.000
_cell.length_b   1.000
_cell.length_c   1.000
_cell.angle_alpha   90.00
_cell.angle_beta   90.00
_cell.angle_gamma   90.00
#
_symmetry.space_group_name_H-M   'P 1'
#
loop_
_entity.id
_entity.type
_entity.pdbx_description
1 polymer ?
#
loop_
_entity_poly.entity_id
_entity_poly.type
_entity_poly.pdbx_seq_one_letter_code
_entity_poly.pdbx_strand_id
1 'polypeptide(L)'
;MNRAATSVTITDPFVKYTSLIATGVYSPDAAQYRLAHHLQRVYVRLKDYTPSHEYRSRLRQIAKAVDATRGHAEEQLASPTHPIRRNPLFARFFQRDRGRDCLALARVLTSYQAALHVDSPKGLFLSGEVGTGKSMLLDLLAEGLPTRRKKRWHFNTFMLHTFSRLEEFRRSRPHVSADSPEYSLLWMAKELVETSPILFLDEFQLPDRAASKIMSNLFVAFFQLGGVLVASSNRMPEELEKATGGYYSPPATGGLVERVLGLSKSRFGGELFGQTSDFAAFLEVLKARCDFWHMEGTQDWRRRERGAVLSSESGSSIDSAPGAHSQVDMVGSDIELTQEKTKDESHLPAMYFSPSDVEETWAAELRHATRSKDSSSGVQQPSWKSTTLIVYGRRLVVPRHQDGVSYWGFAELVDSLGPADYVTLASNYHTFIIDHVPVLTMSMKNEARRFITLLDALYESRCKLVIRAEAGPDHLFFPETRTRPAGVDAAQAVTGRDEGTDATYSETIAEVYQDQVSPFRPNISTYSESPNAKYDPDQDSDFGKEQDKKVDFSKTGTFTGEDERFAYKRATSRLWELCSAQWHAREGDWAGPGSGRQPPPEILDNLSLDEAQCNAYFPGLTKEIDDVVAEGPFQVKQTGDLGPLQGRIKNGRIYIIHAQRRSDLSQEMLNSRTASLHQLHRALLTSPTPLPDTIFTLNFQDQPFGTAWAYSRHADPQFRSKKDTNARAFLMPHFSFWAWNLPFIGSMSRAAQAIADLEAEYLPPWGTNWHAKIPKAVWRGTTWFNSVHSPRLRQNLVQAARGKPWADVEPLEWKSGSSGGAGGGSGSNASNALPIEDFCRYKYVVHTEGIAYSGRFQFLQMCASVVLTPPIQWMQHVTHLARPLFSSDLGLAKKGGKGWTPTEKVRRAWPVGYKPEEANIVFVAPDWSDLGETVEWLEEHPEIAEGIAKRQRDLFVGGGYFSPAAETCYWRAMVRGWARMARTEGQGWEETEGITFEAFSLTNTV
;
A
#
# COMPACT_ATOMS: atom_id res chain seq x y z
N MET A 1 -23.50 26.30 -20.54
CA MET A 1 -24.52 25.29 -20.89
C MET A 1 -23.82 23.94 -21.03
N ASN A 2 -23.74 23.16 -19.95
CA ASN A 2 -23.15 21.83 -19.98
C ASN A 2 -24.27 20.79 -20.14
N ARG A 3 -24.38 20.20 -21.34
CA ARG A 3 -25.18 18.99 -21.54
C ARG A 3 -24.44 17.83 -20.87
N ALA A 4 -24.85 17.48 -19.66
CA ALA A 4 -24.57 16.16 -19.09
C ALA A 4 -25.35 15.14 -19.92
N ALA A 5 -24.68 14.58 -20.95
CA ALA A 5 -25.16 13.37 -21.59
C ALA A 5 -24.99 12.23 -20.57
N THR A 6 -26.09 11.58 -20.21
CA THR A 6 -26.11 10.27 -19.57
C THR A 6 -25.40 9.27 -20.49
N SER A 7 -24.07 9.17 -20.38
CA SER A 7 -23.31 8.19 -21.13
C SER A 7 -23.66 6.81 -20.59
N VAL A 8 -24.34 5.99 -21.41
CA VAL A 8 -24.47 4.56 -21.17
C VAL A 8 -23.07 3.97 -21.14
N THR A 9 -22.55 3.68 -19.95
CA THR A 9 -21.23 3.05 -19.81
C THR A 9 -21.35 1.61 -20.28
N ILE A 10 -20.78 1.33 -21.45
CA ILE A 10 -20.66 -0.03 -21.99
C ILE A 10 -19.80 -0.84 -21.01
N THR A 11 -20.38 -1.84 -20.35
CA THR A 11 -19.68 -2.70 -19.37
C THR A 11 -19.17 -4.01 -19.98
N ASP A 12 -19.74 -4.43 -21.11
CA ASP A 12 -19.37 -5.67 -21.78
C ASP A 12 -17.95 -5.59 -22.38
N PRO A 13 -17.03 -6.51 -22.03
CA PRO A 13 -15.65 -6.46 -22.49
C PRO A 13 -15.50 -6.63 -24.00
N PHE A 14 -16.37 -7.39 -24.66
CA PHE A 14 -16.33 -7.56 -26.10
C PHE A 14 -16.77 -6.30 -26.83
N VAL A 15 -17.84 -5.66 -26.35
CA VAL A 15 -18.33 -4.39 -26.94
C VAL A 15 -17.32 -3.26 -26.70
N LYS A 16 -16.66 -3.22 -25.54
CA LYS A 16 -15.54 -2.30 -25.29
C LYS A 16 -14.37 -2.56 -26.24
N TYR A 17 -13.99 -3.82 -26.43
CA TYR A 17 -12.88 -4.16 -27.33
C TYR A 17 -13.19 -3.78 -28.78
N THR A 18 -14.39 -4.10 -29.28
CA THR A 18 -14.79 -3.75 -30.65
C THR A 18 -14.98 -2.24 -30.84
N SER A 19 -15.44 -1.50 -29.82
CA SER A 19 -15.48 -0.04 -29.88
C SER A 19 -14.07 0.55 -29.94
N LEU A 20 -13.09 -0.01 -29.22
CA LEU A 20 -11.69 0.41 -29.26
C LEU A 20 -11.01 0.09 -30.60
N ILE A 21 -11.40 -0.99 -31.28
CA ILE A 21 -11.00 -1.22 -32.67
C ILE A 21 -11.66 -0.21 -33.61
N ALA A 22 -12.97 0.03 -33.46
CA ALA A 22 -13.74 0.92 -34.34
C ALA A 22 -13.29 2.38 -34.24
N THR A 23 -12.87 2.84 -33.06
CA THR A 23 -12.27 4.16 -32.85
C THR A 23 -10.82 4.24 -33.35
N GLY A 24 -10.26 3.13 -33.84
CA GLY A 24 -8.89 3.05 -34.34
C GLY A 24 -7.82 3.13 -33.25
N VAL A 25 -8.20 2.88 -31.99
CA VAL A 25 -7.26 2.83 -30.86
C VAL A 25 -6.46 1.52 -30.90
N TYR A 26 -7.11 0.39 -31.24
CA TYR A 26 -6.49 -0.93 -31.30
C TYR A 26 -6.42 -1.47 -32.73
N SER A 27 -5.31 -2.14 -33.10
CA SER A 27 -5.25 -2.86 -34.38
C SER A 27 -6.11 -4.13 -34.32
N PRO A 28 -6.78 -4.52 -35.43
CA PRO A 28 -7.57 -5.74 -35.44
C PRO A 28 -6.67 -6.98 -35.38
N ASP A 29 -6.68 -7.66 -34.23
CA ASP A 29 -6.02 -8.95 -34.05
C ASP A 29 -7.05 -10.08 -33.89
N ALA A 30 -6.88 -11.16 -34.67
CA ALA A 30 -7.81 -12.27 -34.71
C ALA A 30 -7.80 -13.11 -33.42
N ALA A 31 -6.66 -13.28 -32.75
CA ALA A 31 -6.55 -14.01 -31.50
C ALA A 31 -7.19 -13.22 -30.35
N GLN A 32 -6.98 -11.91 -30.32
CA GLN A 32 -7.61 -10.99 -29.36
C GLN A 32 -9.12 -10.90 -29.56
N TYR A 33 -9.60 -10.84 -30.81
CA TYR A 33 -11.03 -10.82 -31.09
C TYR A 33 -11.74 -12.09 -30.60
N ARG A 34 -11.14 -13.26 -30.86
CA ARG A 34 -11.66 -14.55 -30.37
C ARG A 34 -11.68 -14.59 -28.83
N LEU A 35 -10.63 -14.11 -28.19
CA LEU A 35 -10.56 -14.04 -26.73
C LEU A 35 -11.56 -13.04 -26.16
N ALA A 36 -11.70 -11.85 -26.74
CA ALA A 36 -12.68 -10.84 -26.30
C ALA A 36 -14.11 -11.40 -26.36
N HIS A 37 -14.45 -12.16 -27.40
CA HIS A 37 -15.74 -12.86 -27.48
C HIS A 37 -15.87 -13.96 -26.41
N HIS A 38 -14.79 -14.66 -26.07
CA HIS A 38 -14.79 -15.60 -24.94
C HIS A 38 -14.93 -14.87 -23.58
N LEU A 39 -14.29 -13.72 -23.41
CA LEU A 39 -14.41 -12.87 -22.22
C LEU A 39 -15.83 -12.40 -21.98
N GLN A 40 -16.63 -12.20 -23.03
CA GLN A 40 -18.06 -11.92 -22.88
C GLN A 40 -18.79 -13.05 -22.16
N ARG A 41 -18.48 -14.31 -22.48
CA ARG A 41 -19.08 -15.48 -21.80
C ARG A 41 -18.64 -15.55 -20.33
N VAL A 42 -17.37 -15.30 -20.06
CA VAL A 42 -16.83 -15.23 -18.69
C VAL A 42 -17.47 -14.07 -17.92
N TYR A 43 -17.63 -12.91 -18.54
CA TYR A 43 -18.29 -11.74 -17.97
C TYR A 43 -19.75 -12.03 -17.58
N VAL A 44 -20.55 -12.61 -18.49
CA VAL A 44 -21.94 -12.98 -18.21
C VAL A 44 -22.04 -14.02 -17.08
N ARG A 45 -21.06 -14.92 -16.99
CA ARG A 45 -20.98 -15.93 -15.93
C ARG A 45 -20.65 -15.33 -14.56
N LEU A 46 -19.81 -14.31 -14.51
CA LEU A 46 -19.27 -13.75 -13.26
C LEU A 46 -19.95 -12.47 -12.78
N LYS A 47 -20.68 -11.75 -13.63
CA LYS A 47 -21.26 -10.43 -13.32
C LYS A 47 -22.16 -10.41 -12.08
N ASP A 48 -22.87 -11.51 -11.80
CA ASP A 48 -23.82 -11.63 -10.68
C ASP A 48 -23.36 -12.70 -9.67
N TYR A 49 -22.12 -13.18 -9.78
CA TYR A 49 -21.68 -14.32 -8.98
C TYR A 49 -21.49 -13.94 -7.51
N THR A 50 -22.10 -14.73 -6.64
CA THR A 50 -21.82 -14.73 -5.20
C THR A 50 -21.76 -16.17 -4.68
N PRO A 51 -20.86 -16.50 -3.73
CA PRO A 51 -20.80 -17.84 -3.16
C PRO A 51 -22.13 -18.23 -2.49
N SER A 52 -22.63 -19.42 -2.82
CA SER A 52 -23.91 -19.99 -2.33
C SER A 52 -23.96 -20.13 -0.80
N HIS A 53 -25.17 -20.30 -0.26
CA HIS A 53 -25.39 -20.44 1.18
C HIS A 53 -24.68 -21.68 1.78
N GLU A 54 -24.47 -22.73 0.98
CA GLU A 54 -23.74 -23.94 1.42
C GLU A 54 -22.27 -23.63 1.69
N TYR A 55 -21.60 -22.90 0.79
CA TYR A 55 -20.22 -22.46 1.01
C TYR A 55 -20.11 -21.54 2.23
N ARG A 56 -21.07 -20.63 2.41
CA ARG A 56 -21.16 -19.78 3.62
C ARG A 56 -21.38 -20.58 4.91
N SER A 57 -22.04 -21.73 4.83
CA SER A 57 -22.22 -22.64 5.96
C SER A 57 -20.91 -23.36 6.31
N ARG A 58 -20.18 -23.86 5.30
CA ARG A 58 -18.84 -24.44 5.47
C ARG A 58 -17.84 -23.41 6.02
N LEU A 59 -17.85 -22.18 5.49
CA LEU A 59 -17.07 -21.04 6.02
C LEU A 59 -17.39 -20.76 7.50
N ARG A 60 -18.67 -20.80 7.89
CA ARG A 60 -19.11 -20.64 9.29
C ARG A 60 -18.67 -21.80 10.19
N GLN A 61 -18.64 -23.03 9.69
CA GLN A 61 -18.14 -24.19 10.44
C GLN A 61 -16.64 -24.08 10.68
N ILE A 62 -15.87 -23.66 9.66
CA ILE A 62 -14.44 -23.36 9.78
C ILE A 62 -14.22 -22.22 10.78
N ALA A 63 -15.00 -21.14 10.70
CA ALA A 63 -14.93 -20.03 11.65
C ALA A 63 -15.15 -20.50 13.09
N LYS A 64 -16.17 -21.32 13.35
CA LYS A 64 -16.42 -21.90 14.67
C LYS A 64 -15.29 -22.81 15.15
N ALA A 65 -14.71 -23.63 14.28
CA ALA A 65 -13.54 -24.43 14.59
C ALA A 65 -12.30 -23.57 14.89
N VAL A 66 -12.19 -22.42 14.22
CA VAL A 66 -11.09 -21.44 14.36
C VAL A 66 -11.20 -20.56 15.58
N ASP A 67 -12.41 -20.21 15.98
CA ASP A 67 -12.69 -19.35 17.13
C ASP A 67 -12.88 -20.16 18.41
N ALA A 68 -13.30 -21.43 18.35
CA ALA A 68 -13.41 -22.29 19.53
C ALA A 68 -12.05 -22.58 20.20
N THR A 69 -10.95 -22.50 19.46
CA THR A 69 -9.58 -22.58 20.01
C THR A 69 -9.20 -21.34 20.84
N ARG A 70 -9.91 -20.22 20.65
CA ARG A 70 -9.71 -18.95 21.36
C ARG A 70 -10.24 -19.02 22.81
N GLY A 71 -11.34 -19.75 23.03
CA GLY A 71 -12.00 -19.85 24.34
C GLY A 71 -11.25 -20.67 25.40
N HIS A 72 -10.33 -21.56 25.00
CA HIS A 72 -9.58 -22.37 25.97
C HIS A 72 -8.40 -21.63 26.62
N ALA A 73 -7.95 -20.50 26.04
CA ALA A 73 -6.87 -19.68 26.60
C ALA A 73 -7.39 -18.61 27.58
N GLU A 74 -8.62 -18.12 27.41
CA GLU A 74 -9.21 -17.06 28.25
C GLU A 74 -9.97 -17.59 29.49
N GLU A 75 -10.28 -18.89 29.57
CA GLU A 75 -11.04 -19.49 30.67
C GLU A 75 -10.17 -20.14 31.78
N GLN A 76 -8.92 -19.70 31.94
CA GLN A 76 -8.03 -20.07 33.05
C GLN A 76 -7.87 -18.97 34.14
N LEU A 77 -8.85 -18.08 34.27
CA LEU A 77 -8.91 -17.08 35.37
C LEU A 77 -9.91 -17.44 36.49
N ALA A 78 -10.49 -18.64 36.50
CA ALA A 78 -11.26 -19.12 37.65
C ALA A 78 -10.33 -19.81 38.67
N SER A 79 -10.34 -19.29 39.91
CA SER A 79 -9.55 -19.75 41.07
C SER A 79 -9.42 -21.29 41.17
N PRO A 80 -8.23 -21.83 41.49
CA PRO A 80 -7.97 -23.27 41.68
C PRO A 80 -8.73 -23.96 42.83
N THR A 81 -9.62 -23.27 43.54
CA THR A 81 -10.17 -23.75 44.82
C THR A 81 -11.61 -24.27 44.77
N HIS A 82 -12.24 -24.41 43.60
CA HIS A 82 -13.62 -24.91 43.54
C HIS A 82 -13.71 -26.45 43.76
N PRO A 83 -14.47 -26.94 44.76
CA PRO A 83 -14.44 -28.35 45.19
C PRO A 83 -15.00 -29.37 44.19
N ILE A 84 -15.70 -28.92 43.14
CA ILE A 84 -16.32 -29.80 42.13
C ILE A 84 -15.31 -30.33 41.09
N ARG A 85 -14.19 -29.64 40.85
CA ARG A 85 -13.18 -30.05 39.85
C ARG A 85 -12.13 -31.06 40.35
N ARG A 86 -12.21 -31.53 41.61
CA ARG A 86 -11.27 -32.52 42.19
C ARG A 86 -11.62 -33.99 41.90
N ASN A 87 -12.72 -34.27 41.20
CA ASN A 87 -13.15 -35.65 40.96
C ASN A 87 -12.63 -36.18 39.60
N PRO A 88 -11.77 -37.21 39.55
CA PRO A 88 -11.11 -37.70 38.32
C PRO A 88 -12.08 -38.26 37.26
N LEU A 89 -13.34 -38.50 37.63
CA LEU A 89 -14.39 -38.96 36.72
C LEU A 89 -14.94 -37.85 35.81
N PHE A 90 -14.93 -36.59 36.25
CA PHE A 90 -15.48 -35.46 35.48
C PHE A 90 -14.46 -34.79 34.55
N ALA A 91 -13.16 -34.90 34.85
CA ALA A 91 -12.09 -34.39 33.97
C ALA A 91 -12.05 -35.10 32.61
N ARG A 92 -12.44 -36.37 32.55
CA ARG A 92 -12.47 -37.16 31.30
C ARG A 92 -13.64 -36.82 30.37
N PHE A 93 -14.74 -36.28 30.88
CA PHE A 93 -15.93 -35.97 30.08
C PHE A 93 -15.83 -34.64 29.32
N PHE A 94 -15.00 -33.70 29.76
CA PHE A 94 -14.88 -32.38 29.14
C PHE A 94 -13.74 -32.25 28.11
N GLN A 95 -12.91 -33.30 27.92
CA GLN A 95 -11.64 -33.17 27.18
C GLN A 95 -11.53 -33.94 25.86
N ARG A 96 -12.60 -34.53 25.28
CA ARG A 96 -12.38 -35.55 24.22
C ARG A 96 -13.00 -35.47 22.82
N ASP A 97 -13.83 -34.51 22.43
CA ASP A 97 -14.46 -34.58 21.06
C ASP A 97 -14.12 -33.48 20.03
N ARG A 98 -13.53 -32.34 20.39
CA ARG A 98 -13.43 -31.21 19.42
C ARG A 98 -12.23 -31.23 18.46
N GLY A 99 -11.12 -31.89 18.82
CA GLY A 99 -9.89 -31.88 18.00
C GLY A 99 -9.97 -32.80 16.75
N ARG A 100 -10.82 -33.83 16.77
CA ARG A 100 -10.95 -34.79 15.66
C ARG A 100 -11.78 -34.24 14.50
N ASP A 101 -12.83 -33.47 14.79
CA ASP A 101 -13.71 -32.89 13.77
C ASP A 101 -13.00 -31.81 12.93
N CYS A 102 -12.09 -31.05 13.54
CA CYS A 102 -11.33 -30.01 12.84
C CYS A 102 -10.28 -30.58 11.87
N LEU A 103 -9.58 -31.66 12.28
CA LEU A 103 -8.62 -32.36 11.42
C LEU A 103 -9.32 -33.10 10.27
N ALA A 104 -10.52 -33.63 10.51
CA ALA A 104 -11.34 -34.22 9.46
C ALA A 104 -11.79 -33.18 8.43
N LEU A 105 -12.21 -31.99 8.87
CA LEU A 105 -12.57 -30.88 7.98
C LEU A 105 -11.38 -30.36 7.16
N ALA A 106 -10.20 -30.20 7.78
CA ALA A 106 -8.99 -29.79 7.07
C ALA A 106 -8.63 -30.79 5.96
N ARG A 107 -8.65 -32.10 6.24
CA ARG A 107 -8.38 -33.16 5.26
C ARG A 107 -9.39 -33.23 4.11
N VAL A 108 -10.66 -32.93 4.37
CA VAL A 108 -11.69 -32.86 3.32
C VAL A 108 -11.45 -31.63 2.44
N LEU A 109 -11.09 -30.49 3.05
CA LEU A 109 -10.92 -29.21 2.36
C LEU A 109 -9.62 -29.08 1.57
N THR A 110 -8.62 -29.92 1.87
CA THR A 110 -7.38 -30.06 1.10
C THR A 110 -7.44 -31.20 0.07
N SER A 111 -8.58 -31.91 -0.04
CA SER A 111 -8.74 -33.00 -1.01
C SER A 111 -8.86 -32.50 -2.45
N TYR A 112 -7.90 -32.87 -3.31
CA TYR A 112 -7.93 -32.56 -4.74
C TYR A 112 -9.18 -33.12 -5.44
N GLN A 113 -9.61 -34.34 -5.09
CA GLN A 113 -10.78 -34.98 -5.70
C GLN A 113 -12.09 -34.22 -5.42
N ALA A 114 -12.25 -33.69 -4.20
CA ALA A 114 -13.42 -32.90 -3.85
C ALA A 114 -13.42 -31.53 -4.56
N ALA A 115 -12.24 -30.96 -4.84
CA ALA A 115 -12.10 -29.70 -5.57
C ALA A 115 -12.45 -29.83 -7.07
N LEU A 116 -12.30 -31.02 -7.66
CA LEU A 116 -12.67 -31.27 -9.07
C LEU A 116 -14.18 -31.16 -9.32
N HIS A 117 -15.02 -31.53 -8.34
CA HIS A 117 -16.47 -31.63 -8.48
C HIS A 117 -17.26 -30.49 -7.82
N VAL A 118 -16.66 -29.30 -7.67
CA VAL A 118 -17.32 -28.15 -7.02
C VAL A 118 -18.26 -27.43 -8.00
N ASP A 119 -19.45 -27.05 -7.56
CA ASP A 119 -20.47 -26.34 -8.38
C ASP A 119 -20.26 -24.81 -8.50
N SER A 120 -19.06 -24.28 -8.22
CA SER A 120 -18.76 -22.86 -8.48
C SER A 120 -18.51 -22.61 -9.98
N PRO A 121 -18.70 -21.37 -10.49
CA PRO A 121 -18.39 -21.03 -11.87
C PRO A 121 -16.91 -21.25 -12.19
N LYS A 122 -16.63 -21.58 -13.46
CA LYS A 122 -15.26 -21.65 -13.95
C LYS A 122 -14.68 -20.26 -14.18
N GLY A 123 -13.42 -20.09 -13.77
CA GLY A 123 -12.61 -18.91 -14.03
C GLY A 123 -11.94 -18.94 -15.41
N LEU A 124 -10.85 -18.20 -15.59
CA LEU A 124 -10.10 -18.10 -16.84
C LEU A 124 -8.59 -18.16 -16.57
N PHE A 125 -7.87 -19.02 -17.26
CA PHE A 125 -6.40 -19.04 -17.24
C PHE A 125 -5.88 -18.71 -18.63
N LEU A 126 -5.24 -17.56 -18.76
CA LEU A 126 -4.76 -17.00 -20.01
C LEU A 126 -3.24 -17.17 -20.12
N SER A 127 -2.79 -17.91 -21.13
CA SER A 127 -1.37 -18.09 -21.48
C SER A 127 -1.05 -17.44 -22.83
N GLY A 128 0.19 -17.00 -23.02
CA GLY A 128 0.65 -16.46 -24.31
C GLY A 128 1.97 -15.71 -24.18
N GLU A 129 2.61 -15.34 -25.29
CA GLU A 129 3.87 -14.59 -25.25
C GLU A 129 3.70 -13.13 -24.77
N VAL A 130 4.82 -12.46 -24.46
CA VAL A 130 4.84 -11.03 -24.09
C VAL A 130 4.41 -10.17 -25.30
N GLY A 131 3.55 -9.18 -25.06
CA GLY A 131 3.05 -8.27 -26.13
C GLY A 131 1.74 -8.71 -26.80
N THR A 132 1.22 -9.90 -26.48
CA THR A 132 -0.05 -10.42 -27.06
C THR A 132 -1.33 -9.72 -26.59
N GLY A 133 -1.26 -8.82 -25.59
CA GLY A 133 -2.43 -8.08 -25.08
C GLY A 133 -3.17 -8.75 -23.91
N LYS A 134 -2.56 -9.75 -23.26
CA LYS A 134 -3.16 -10.47 -22.10
C LYS A 134 -3.68 -9.53 -21.00
N SER A 135 -2.81 -8.66 -20.50
CA SER A 135 -3.13 -7.78 -19.37
C SER A 135 -4.26 -6.80 -19.71
N MET A 136 -4.24 -6.23 -20.92
CA MET A 136 -5.28 -5.35 -21.45
C MET A 136 -6.64 -6.05 -21.52
N LEU A 137 -6.69 -7.26 -22.06
CA LEU A 137 -7.95 -8.02 -22.16
C LEU A 137 -8.50 -8.37 -20.77
N LEU A 138 -7.61 -8.68 -19.82
CA LEU A 138 -8.00 -8.83 -18.41
C LEU A 138 -8.43 -7.51 -17.77
N ASP A 139 -7.83 -6.36 -18.12
CA ASP A 139 -8.27 -5.03 -17.67
C ASP A 139 -9.71 -4.76 -18.13
N LEU A 140 -10.02 -5.01 -19.41
CA LEU A 140 -11.37 -4.85 -19.94
C LEU A 140 -12.40 -5.71 -19.19
N LEU A 141 -12.05 -6.95 -18.85
CA LEU A 141 -12.92 -7.83 -18.06
C LEU A 141 -13.05 -7.34 -16.61
N ALA A 142 -11.94 -7.02 -15.95
CA ALA A 142 -11.91 -6.59 -14.56
C ALA A 142 -12.68 -5.28 -14.36
N GLU A 143 -12.45 -4.29 -15.22
CA GLU A 143 -13.18 -3.02 -15.21
C GLU A 143 -14.65 -3.17 -15.63
N GLY A 144 -14.94 -4.12 -16.54
CA GLY A 144 -16.30 -4.39 -17.00
C GLY A 144 -17.20 -4.98 -15.92
N LEU A 145 -16.68 -5.85 -15.04
CA LEU A 145 -17.46 -6.53 -14.00
C LEU A 145 -18.08 -5.55 -12.99
N PRO A 146 -19.41 -5.57 -12.76
CA PRO A 146 -20.07 -4.65 -11.82
C PRO A 146 -19.80 -5.01 -10.34
N THR A 147 -19.26 -6.20 -10.05
CA THR A 147 -18.93 -6.63 -8.69
C THR A 147 -17.65 -5.94 -8.20
N ARG A 148 -17.65 -5.45 -6.97
CA ARG A 148 -16.46 -4.86 -6.30
C ARG A 148 -15.81 -5.83 -5.31
N ARG A 149 -16.33 -7.07 -5.25
CA ARG A 149 -15.80 -8.21 -4.50
C ARG A 149 -14.80 -8.99 -5.37
N LYS A 150 -13.97 -8.23 -6.07
CA LYS A 150 -12.90 -8.71 -6.94
C LYS A 150 -11.62 -7.99 -6.58
N LYS A 151 -10.49 -8.66 -6.62
CA LYS A 151 -9.19 -8.05 -6.34
C LYS A 151 -8.18 -8.53 -7.37
N ARG A 152 -7.41 -7.59 -7.93
CA ARG A 152 -6.37 -7.84 -8.92
C ARG A 152 -5.00 -7.64 -8.31
N TRP A 153 -4.11 -8.60 -8.48
CA TRP A 153 -2.78 -8.60 -7.89
C TRP A 153 -1.77 -9.06 -8.93
N HIS A 154 -0.55 -8.52 -8.82
CA HIS A 154 0.62 -9.17 -9.38
C HIS A 154 0.98 -10.40 -8.52
N PHE A 155 1.39 -11.50 -9.15
CA PHE A 155 1.62 -12.78 -8.46
C PHE A 155 2.59 -12.66 -7.26
N ASN A 156 3.73 -11.98 -7.43
CA ASN A 156 4.71 -11.82 -6.35
C ASN A 156 4.15 -11.05 -5.16
N THR A 157 3.40 -9.97 -5.41
CA THR A 157 2.73 -9.18 -4.36
C THR A 157 1.71 -10.02 -3.61
N PHE A 158 0.97 -10.88 -4.32
CA PHE A 158 0.02 -11.81 -3.72
C PHE A 158 0.71 -12.82 -2.81
N MET A 159 1.84 -13.38 -3.24
CA MET A 159 2.62 -14.31 -2.43
C MET A 159 3.19 -13.65 -1.17
N LEU A 160 3.77 -12.45 -1.29
CA LEU A 160 4.30 -11.69 -0.13
C LEU A 160 3.20 -11.39 0.90
N HIS A 161 2.04 -10.94 0.45
CA HIS A 161 0.90 -10.72 1.35
C HIS A 161 0.43 -12.02 2.00
N THR A 162 0.33 -13.10 1.24
CA THR A 162 -0.05 -14.42 1.76
C THR A 162 0.93 -14.88 2.86
N PHE A 163 2.24 -14.74 2.64
CA PHE A 163 3.24 -15.05 3.65
C PHE A 163 3.14 -14.15 4.87
N SER A 164 3.00 -12.83 4.69
CA SER A 164 2.86 -11.88 5.79
C SER A 164 1.64 -12.20 6.67
N ARG A 165 0.49 -12.51 6.05
CA ARG A 165 -0.74 -12.87 6.77
C ARG A 165 -0.63 -14.20 7.51
N LEU A 166 -0.03 -15.20 6.87
CA LEU A 166 0.23 -16.49 7.53
C LEU A 166 1.17 -16.33 8.74
N GLU A 167 2.18 -15.46 8.64
CA GLU A 167 3.11 -15.19 9.73
C GLU A 167 2.45 -14.40 10.87
N GLU A 168 1.63 -13.40 10.56
CA GLU A 168 0.80 -12.68 11.54
C GLU A 168 -0.16 -13.65 12.27
N PHE A 169 -0.77 -14.58 11.53
CA PHE A 169 -1.63 -15.61 12.09
C PHE A 169 -0.86 -16.59 12.99
N ARG A 170 0.39 -16.95 12.64
CA ARG A 170 1.26 -17.78 13.50
C ARG A 170 1.66 -17.05 14.77
N ARG A 171 2.07 -15.78 14.67
CA ARG A 171 2.49 -14.95 15.82
C ARG A 171 1.37 -14.73 16.82
N SER A 172 0.14 -14.55 16.33
CA SER A 172 -1.04 -14.40 17.20
C SER A 172 -1.46 -15.71 17.89
N ARG A 173 -0.92 -16.87 17.48
CA ARG A 173 -1.31 -18.20 17.98
C ARG A 173 -0.10 -19.13 18.26
N PRO A 174 0.75 -18.82 19.25
CA PRO A 174 1.94 -19.63 19.57
C PRO A 174 1.63 -21.04 20.09
N HIS A 175 0.40 -21.32 20.53
CA HIS A 175 -0.03 -22.63 21.05
C HIS A 175 -0.66 -23.57 20.00
N VAL A 176 -0.87 -23.11 18.76
CA VAL A 176 -1.22 -24.02 17.66
C VAL A 176 0.09 -24.63 17.21
N SER A 177 0.41 -25.79 17.78
CA SER A 177 1.64 -26.56 17.56
C SER A 177 2.02 -26.62 16.08
N ALA A 178 3.33 -26.70 15.82
CA ALA A 178 3.98 -26.89 14.52
C ALA A 178 3.48 -28.12 13.69
N ASP A 179 2.53 -28.90 14.20
CA ASP A 179 2.07 -30.17 13.63
C ASP A 179 0.94 -30.04 12.58
N SER A 180 0.42 -28.85 12.26
CA SER A 180 -0.64 -28.73 11.23
C SER A 180 -0.60 -27.45 10.37
N PRO A 181 0.39 -27.31 9.45
CA PRO A 181 0.45 -26.18 8.50
C PRO A 181 -0.78 -26.06 7.60
N GLU A 182 -1.53 -27.15 7.40
CA GLU A 182 -2.78 -27.21 6.63
C GLU A 182 -3.86 -26.27 7.18
N TYR A 183 -3.87 -26.03 8.48
CA TYR A 183 -4.87 -25.21 9.14
C TYR A 183 -4.70 -23.71 8.87
N SER A 184 -3.45 -23.23 8.87
CA SER A 184 -3.14 -21.82 8.56
C SER A 184 -3.51 -21.47 7.12
N LEU A 185 -3.30 -22.40 6.18
CA LEU A 185 -3.65 -22.20 4.77
C LEU A 185 -5.16 -22.19 4.55
N LEU A 186 -5.90 -23.04 5.27
CA LEU A 186 -7.36 -23.06 5.22
C LEU A 186 -7.96 -21.74 5.74
N TRP A 187 -7.38 -21.19 6.81
CA TRP A 187 -7.78 -19.88 7.32
C TRP A 187 -7.53 -18.77 6.30
N MET A 188 -6.37 -18.78 5.63
CA MET A 188 -6.06 -17.81 4.58
C MET A 188 -7.03 -17.94 3.39
N ALA A 189 -7.36 -19.17 2.95
CA ALA A 189 -8.33 -19.39 1.88
C ALA A 189 -9.72 -18.84 2.24
N LYS A 190 -10.14 -19.00 3.50
CA LYS A 190 -11.38 -18.40 4.04
C LYS A 190 -11.33 -16.87 3.93
N GLU A 191 -10.27 -16.24 4.41
CA GLU A 191 -10.10 -14.79 4.37
C GLU A 191 -10.15 -14.25 2.93
N LEU A 192 -9.50 -14.95 1.99
CA LEU A 192 -9.51 -14.58 0.58
C LEU A 192 -10.91 -14.64 -0.05
N VAL A 193 -11.71 -15.67 0.25
CA VAL A 193 -13.08 -15.80 -0.29
C VAL A 193 -14.04 -14.79 0.35
N GLU A 194 -13.87 -14.48 1.64
CA GLU A 194 -14.70 -13.49 2.33
C GLU A 194 -14.43 -12.06 1.82
N THR A 195 -13.17 -11.74 1.52
CA THR A 195 -12.73 -10.43 1.01
C THR A 195 -12.96 -10.29 -0.50
N SER A 196 -12.50 -11.26 -1.30
CA SER A 196 -12.55 -11.24 -2.76
C SER A 196 -12.81 -12.64 -3.35
N PRO A 197 -14.07 -13.06 -3.51
CA PRO A 197 -14.43 -14.34 -4.13
C PRO A 197 -13.96 -14.47 -5.60
N ILE A 198 -13.74 -13.35 -6.31
CA ILE A 198 -13.16 -13.35 -7.66
C ILE A 198 -11.75 -12.78 -7.57
N LEU A 199 -10.74 -13.62 -7.80
CA LEU A 199 -9.33 -13.23 -7.72
C LEU A 199 -8.75 -13.11 -9.12
N PHE A 200 -8.12 -11.96 -9.42
CA PHE A 200 -7.34 -11.74 -10.63
C PHE A 200 -5.85 -11.79 -10.28
N LEU A 201 -5.11 -12.71 -10.90
CA LEU A 201 -3.66 -12.82 -10.74
C LEU A 201 -2.94 -12.57 -12.06
N ASP A 202 -2.18 -11.49 -12.12
CA ASP A 202 -1.30 -11.21 -13.24
C ASP A 202 0.07 -11.84 -13.05
N GLU A 203 0.66 -12.25 -14.18
CA GLU A 203 1.99 -12.85 -14.24
C GLU A 203 2.16 -14.04 -13.29
N PHE A 204 1.20 -14.96 -13.32
CA PHE A 204 1.26 -16.20 -12.57
C PHE A 204 2.50 -17.00 -12.96
N GLN A 205 3.41 -17.17 -12.01
CA GLN A 205 4.71 -17.84 -12.15
C GLN A 205 4.94 -18.76 -10.95
N LEU A 206 5.83 -19.74 -11.07
CA LEU A 206 6.17 -20.64 -9.96
C LEU A 206 7.64 -20.45 -9.60
N PRO A 207 7.95 -19.88 -8.43
CA PRO A 207 9.32 -19.56 -8.09
C PRO A 207 10.10 -20.77 -7.55
N ASP A 208 9.50 -21.60 -6.69
CA ASP A 208 10.17 -22.74 -6.06
C ASP A 208 9.20 -23.86 -5.60
N ARG A 209 9.76 -25.00 -5.20
CA ARG A 209 8.99 -26.18 -4.75
C ARG A 209 8.17 -25.91 -3.49
N ALA A 210 8.67 -25.07 -2.57
CA ALA A 210 8.00 -24.77 -1.32
C ALA A 210 6.78 -23.84 -1.53
N ALA A 211 6.92 -22.77 -2.33
CA ALA A 211 5.79 -21.91 -2.68
C ALA A 211 4.76 -22.67 -3.51
N SER A 212 5.19 -23.54 -4.43
CA SER A 212 4.29 -24.39 -5.22
C SER A 212 3.37 -25.25 -4.32
N LYS A 213 3.90 -25.83 -3.24
CA LYS A 213 3.11 -26.60 -2.26
C LYS A 213 2.12 -25.74 -1.47
N ILE A 214 2.54 -24.56 -1.02
CA ILE A 214 1.68 -23.62 -0.28
C ILE A 214 0.53 -23.15 -1.16
N MET A 215 0.85 -22.78 -2.40
CA MET A 215 -0.09 -22.30 -3.39
C MET A 215 -1.10 -23.38 -3.80
N SER A 216 -0.64 -24.61 -4.02
CA SER A 216 -1.50 -25.75 -4.31
C SER A 216 -2.56 -25.93 -3.21
N ASN A 217 -2.13 -26.05 -1.96
CA ASN A 217 -3.02 -26.25 -0.83
C ASN A 217 -3.98 -25.06 -0.60
N LEU A 218 -3.48 -23.83 -0.79
CA LEU A 218 -4.28 -22.62 -0.66
C LEU A 218 -5.39 -22.54 -1.71
N PHE A 219 -5.06 -22.77 -2.99
CA PHE A 219 -6.04 -22.64 -4.07
C PHE A 219 -7.03 -23.79 -4.11
N VAL A 220 -6.62 -25.02 -3.75
CA VAL A 220 -7.56 -26.14 -3.57
C VAL A 220 -8.62 -25.78 -2.54
N ALA A 221 -8.21 -25.28 -1.37
CA ALA A 221 -9.13 -24.81 -0.34
C ALA A 221 -9.98 -23.61 -0.83
N PHE A 222 -9.38 -22.65 -1.54
CA PHE A 222 -10.06 -21.49 -2.11
C PHE A 222 -11.20 -21.90 -3.08
N PHE A 223 -10.93 -22.83 -3.99
CA PHE A 223 -11.94 -23.33 -4.93
C PHE A 223 -13.06 -24.08 -4.23
N GLN A 224 -12.73 -24.91 -3.24
CA GLN A 224 -13.73 -25.64 -2.45
C GLN A 224 -14.65 -24.72 -1.63
N LEU A 225 -14.18 -23.52 -1.27
CA LEU A 225 -14.96 -22.49 -0.59
C LEU A 225 -15.77 -21.61 -1.56
N GLY A 226 -15.72 -21.88 -2.87
CA GLY A 226 -16.46 -21.15 -3.90
C GLY A 226 -15.71 -19.95 -4.48
N GLY A 227 -14.38 -19.89 -4.33
CA GLY A 227 -13.55 -18.90 -5.00
C GLY A 227 -13.44 -19.15 -6.51
N VAL A 228 -13.27 -18.07 -7.30
CA VAL A 228 -13.06 -18.10 -8.75
C VAL A 228 -11.75 -17.39 -9.07
N LEU A 229 -10.89 -18.02 -9.87
CA LEU A 229 -9.58 -17.49 -10.26
C LEU A 229 -9.58 -17.07 -11.73
N VAL A 230 -9.11 -15.85 -12.00
CA VAL A 230 -8.74 -15.38 -13.33
C VAL A 230 -7.25 -15.07 -13.33
N ALA A 231 -6.46 -15.77 -14.13
CA ALA A 231 -5.00 -15.62 -14.12
C ALA A 231 -4.43 -15.38 -15.52
N SER A 232 -3.35 -14.58 -15.61
CA SER A 232 -2.50 -14.49 -16.79
C SER A 232 -1.11 -15.07 -16.52
N SER A 233 -0.54 -15.79 -17.49
CA SER A 233 0.84 -16.29 -17.43
C SER A 233 1.52 -16.18 -18.80
N ASN A 234 2.85 -16.12 -18.79
CA ASN A 234 3.65 -16.19 -20.01
C ASN A 234 3.99 -17.64 -20.41
N ARG A 235 3.74 -18.61 -19.53
CA ARG A 235 4.03 -20.03 -19.73
C ARG A 235 2.74 -20.84 -19.74
N MET A 236 2.72 -21.93 -20.51
CA MET A 236 1.63 -22.90 -20.41
C MET A 236 1.73 -23.67 -19.08
N PRO A 237 0.63 -24.21 -18.54
CA PRO A 237 0.64 -24.93 -17.27
C PRO A 237 1.63 -26.10 -17.21
N GLU A 238 1.77 -26.82 -18.33
CA GLU A 238 2.72 -27.93 -18.46
C GLU A 238 4.18 -27.45 -18.44
N GLU A 239 4.44 -26.23 -18.93
CA GLU A 239 5.75 -25.58 -18.85
C GLU A 239 6.03 -25.02 -17.45
N LEU A 240 4.99 -24.57 -16.74
CA LEU A 240 5.09 -24.18 -15.33
C LEU A 240 5.53 -25.38 -14.47
N GLU A 241 4.99 -26.57 -14.73
CA GLU A 241 5.44 -27.80 -14.04
C GLU A 241 6.89 -28.15 -14.41
N LYS A 242 7.25 -28.11 -15.71
CA LYS A 242 8.63 -28.38 -16.17
C LYS A 242 9.64 -27.43 -15.53
N ALA A 243 9.28 -26.15 -15.38
CA ALA A 243 10.10 -25.15 -14.71
C ALA A 243 10.39 -25.49 -13.23
N THR A 244 9.51 -26.24 -12.57
CA THR A 244 9.70 -26.66 -11.16
C THR A 244 10.59 -27.90 -10.96
N GLY A 245 11.12 -28.50 -12.04
CA GLY A 245 12.20 -29.50 -11.97
C GLY A 245 11.78 -30.99 -11.92
N GLY A 246 10.58 -31.36 -12.36
CA GLY A 246 10.05 -32.72 -12.22
C GLY A 246 10.19 -33.65 -13.43
N TYR A 247 11.35 -34.25 -13.66
CA TYR A 247 11.45 -35.55 -14.38
C TYR A 247 12.55 -36.42 -13.76
N TYR A 248 12.17 -37.45 -13.02
CA TYR A 248 13.06 -38.53 -12.59
C TYR A 248 12.56 -39.82 -13.24
N SER A 249 13.29 -40.38 -14.21
CA SER A 249 12.96 -41.69 -14.78
C SER A 249 13.24 -42.77 -13.72
N PRO A 250 12.32 -43.72 -13.47
CA PRO A 250 12.57 -44.78 -12.51
C PRO A 250 13.69 -45.71 -13.01
N PRO A 251 14.57 -46.22 -12.12
CA PRO A 251 15.58 -47.18 -12.51
C PRO A 251 14.93 -48.51 -12.91
N ALA A 252 15.55 -49.20 -13.87
CA ALA A 252 15.09 -50.48 -14.41
C ALA A 252 14.97 -51.55 -13.31
N THR A 253 13.84 -52.27 -13.34
CA THR A 253 13.54 -53.41 -12.47
C THR A 253 14.55 -54.54 -12.64
N GLY A 254 15.17 -54.98 -11.53
CA GLY A 254 15.94 -56.22 -11.48
C GLY A 254 15.99 -56.80 -10.07
N GLY A 255 15.68 -58.10 -9.93
CA GLY A 255 16.11 -58.91 -8.78
C GLY A 255 15.02 -59.73 -8.09
N LEU A 256 15.01 -61.03 -8.36
CA LEU A 256 13.99 -62.04 -8.05
C LEU A 256 14.15 -62.77 -6.69
N VAL A 257 14.67 -62.14 -5.63
CA VAL A 257 15.14 -62.88 -4.43
C VAL A 257 14.32 -62.67 -3.15
N GLU A 258 13.36 -61.75 -3.10
CA GLU A 258 12.69 -61.43 -1.82
C GLU A 258 11.30 -62.07 -1.61
N ARG A 259 10.98 -63.15 -2.34
CA ARG A 259 9.65 -63.80 -2.30
C ARG A 259 9.56 -65.12 -1.52
N VAL A 260 10.57 -65.50 -0.73
CA VAL A 260 10.62 -66.87 -0.14
C VAL A 260 10.31 -66.95 1.38
N LEU A 261 10.21 -65.85 2.13
CA LEU A 261 9.91 -65.95 3.58
C LEU A 261 8.64 -65.20 3.96
N GLY A 262 7.51 -65.92 3.84
CA GLY A 262 6.18 -65.46 4.19
C GLY A 262 5.94 -65.37 5.71
N LEU A 263 5.84 -64.14 6.21
CA LEU A 263 5.17 -63.79 7.47
C LEU A 263 4.38 -62.48 7.26
N SER A 264 3.11 -62.63 6.84
CA SER A 264 2.16 -61.53 6.63
C SER A 264 1.27 -61.32 7.85
N LYS A 265 1.36 -60.15 8.48
CA LYS A 265 0.26 -59.51 9.22
C LYS A 265 0.04 -58.12 8.63
N SER A 266 -1.06 -57.98 7.88
CA SER A 266 -1.47 -56.71 7.26
C SER A 266 -1.76 -55.65 8.33
N ARG A 267 -1.01 -54.56 8.31
CA ARG A 267 -1.55 -53.24 8.66
C ARG A 267 -1.64 -52.46 7.36
N PHE A 268 -2.84 -51.99 7.05
CA PHE A 268 -3.08 -50.94 6.06
C PHE A 268 -2.21 -49.72 6.44
N GLY A 269 -1.05 -49.61 5.81
CA GLY A 269 -0.23 -48.40 5.79
C GLY A 269 -0.74 -47.52 4.66
N GLY A 270 -1.05 -46.26 4.99
CA GLY A 270 -1.48 -45.26 4.02
C GLY A 270 -0.48 -45.14 2.87
N GLU A 271 -1.02 -44.96 1.68
CA GLU A 271 -0.30 -44.66 0.44
C GLU A 271 0.61 -43.44 0.67
N LEU A 272 1.90 -43.69 0.90
CA LEU A 272 2.94 -42.67 1.00
C LEU A 272 3.95 -42.73 -0.15
N PHE A 273 3.65 -43.47 -1.21
CA PHE A 273 4.41 -43.44 -2.46
C PHE A 273 3.47 -43.51 -3.67
N GLY A 274 2.80 -42.40 -3.94
CA GLY A 274 2.14 -42.10 -5.20
C GLY A 274 3.05 -41.26 -6.09
N GLN A 275 3.26 -41.72 -7.31
CA GLN A 275 4.27 -41.32 -8.29
C GLN A 275 3.92 -40.04 -9.11
N THR A 276 3.27 -39.04 -8.53
CA THR A 276 2.91 -37.79 -9.23
C THR A 276 3.23 -36.58 -8.36
N SER A 277 3.80 -35.52 -8.92
CA SER A 277 4.11 -34.29 -8.18
C SER A 277 2.81 -33.75 -7.54
N ASP A 278 2.84 -33.29 -6.27
CA ASP A 278 1.69 -32.62 -5.63
C ASP A 278 1.14 -31.46 -6.49
N PHE A 279 1.99 -30.92 -7.37
CA PHE A 279 1.67 -29.87 -8.32
C PHE A 279 0.88 -30.36 -9.55
N ALA A 280 1.16 -31.55 -10.07
CA ALA A 280 0.37 -32.15 -11.15
C ALA A 280 -1.10 -32.32 -10.73
N ALA A 281 -1.34 -32.76 -9.50
CA ALA A 281 -2.69 -32.85 -8.94
C ALA A 281 -3.39 -31.49 -8.86
N PHE A 282 -2.65 -30.42 -8.53
CA PHE A 282 -3.17 -29.06 -8.56
C PHE A 282 -3.47 -28.56 -9.98
N LEU A 283 -2.63 -28.86 -10.96
CA LEU A 283 -2.86 -28.50 -12.36
C LEU A 283 -4.17 -29.12 -12.89
N GLU A 284 -4.46 -30.36 -12.50
CA GLU A 284 -5.74 -31.00 -12.85
C GLU A 284 -6.94 -30.30 -12.21
N VAL A 285 -6.81 -29.84 -10.96
CA VAL A 285 -7.81 -28.96 -10.33
C VAL A 285 -7.93 -27.65 -11.10
N LEU A 286 -6.83 -27.01 -11.45
CA LEU A 286 -6.83 -25.76 -12.21
C LEU A 286 -7.55 -25.93 -13.56
N LYS A 287 -7.26 -27.01 -14.30
CA LYS A 287 -7.93 -27.44 -15.55
C LYS A 287 -9.44 -27.65 -15.39
N ALA A 288 -9.87 -28.21 -14.27
CA ALA A 288 -11.31 -28.35 -13.98
C ALA A 288 -11.97 -27.00 -13.64
N ARG A 289 -11.24 -26.11 -12.96
CA ARG A 289 -11.77 -24.86 -12.37
C ARG A 289 -11.65 -23.62 -13.26
N CYS A 290 -10.79 -23.62 -14.27
CA CYS A 290 -10.55 -22.49 -15.16
C CYS A 290 -10.71 -22.90 -16.63
N ASP A 291 -11.28 -22.02 -17.45
CA ASP A 291 -11.22 -22.16 -18.90
C ASP A 291 -9.80 -21.77 -19.34
N PHE A 292 -9.10 -22.68 -20.04
CA PHE A 292 -7.75 -22.41 -20.53
C PHE A 292 -7.80 -21.78 -21.91
N TRP A 293 -7.08 -20.67 -22.06
CA TRP A 293 -6.95 -19.99 -23.34
C TRP A 293 -5.48 -19.69 -23.61
N HIS A 294 -5.00 -20.08 -24.79
CA HIS A 294 -3.67 -19.75 -25.27
C HIS A 294 -3.77 -18.69 -26.38
N MET A 295 -3.02 -17.60 -26.24
CA MET A 295 -2.91 -16.57 -27.26
C MET A 295 -1.71 -16.83 -28.14
N GLU A 296 -1.98 -17.22 -29.38
CA GLU A 296 -0.99 -17.32 -30.44
C GLU A 296 -0.79 -15.94 -31.07
N GLY A 297 0.45 -15.47 -31.12
CA GLY A 297 0.80 -14.19 -31.73
C GLY A 297 2.11 -13.63 -31.18
N THR A 298 2.97 -13.12 -32.06
CA THR A 298 4.26 -12.48 -31.69
C THR A 298 4.24 -10.97 -31.90
N GLN A 299 3.16 -10.44 -32.49
CA GLN A 299 3.07 -9.05 -32.92
C GLN A 299 2.32 -8.20 -31.88
N ASP A 300 2.93 -7.08 -31.45
CA ASP A 300 2.28 -6.13 -30.55
C ASP A 300 1.18 -5.38 -31.33
N TRP A 301 -0.07 -5.59 -30.94
CA TRP A 301 -1.29 -5.00 -31.53
C TRP A 301 -1.36 -3.46 -31.43
N ARG A 302 -0.43 -2.82 -30.72
CA ARG A 302 -0.30 -1.35 -30.68
C ARG A 302 0.43 -0.78 -31.90
N ARG A 303 1.02 -1.63 -32.75
CA ARG A 303 1.79 -1.25 -33.94
C ARG A 303 0.83 -0.78 -35.05
N ARG A 304 0.71 0.53 -35.27
CA ARG A 304 -0.05 1.07 -36.41
C ARG A 304 0.82 1.12 -37.66
N GLU A 305 0.30 0.63 -38.78
CA GLU A 305 0.78 1.00 -40.11
C GLU A 305 0.51 2.50 -40.35
N ARG A 306 1.55 3.35 -40.32
CA ARG A 306 1.46 4.78 -40.62
C ARG A 306 1.33 4.97 -42.15
N GLY A 307 0.13 4.70 -42.68
CA GLY A 307 -0.12 4.76 -44.12
C GLY A 307 -1.58 4.57 -44.55
N ALA A 308 -2.55 5.16 -43.85
CA ALA A 308 -3.95 5.20 -44.34
C ALA A 308 -4.77 6.40 -43.81
N VAL A 309 -4.13 7.53 -43.53
CA VAL A 309 -4.84 8.82 -43.37
C VAL A 309 -3.98 9.88 -44.03
N LEU A 310 -4.11 9.98 -45.36
CA LEU A 310 -3.83 11.16 -46.18
C LEU A 310 -4.08 10.79 -47.66
N SER A 311 -5.32 10.44 -48.00
CA SER A 311 -5.84 10.64 -49.36
C SER A 311 -7.36 10.60 -49.36
N SER A 312 -7.94 11.72 -49.78
CA SER A 312 -9.34 11.95 -50.18
C SER A 312 -10.41 12.18 -49.10
N GLU A 313 -10.39 13.38 -48.51
CA GLU A 313 -11.62 14.18 -48.54
C GLU A 313 -11.57 15.08 -49.78
N SER A 314 -12.28 14.68 -50.82
CA SER A 314 -12.83 15.59 -51.83
C SER A 314 -14.15 14.98 -52.28
N GLY A 315 -15.25 15.55 -51.83
CA GLY A 315 -16.58 15.02 -52.08
C GLY A 315 -16.99 15.08 -53.55
N SER A 316 -17.73 14.06 -53.98
CA SER A 316 -18.83 14.23 -54.92
C SER A 316 -19.80 13.04 -54.81
N SER A 317 -21.06 13.41 -54.66
CA SER A 317 -22.32 12.66 -54.73
C SER A 317 -22.44 11.53 -55.78
N ILE A 318 -23.19 10.47 -55.45
CA ILE A 318 -24.44 9.96 -56.12
C ILE A 318 -24.67 8.46 -55.78
N ASP A 319 -25.95 8.14 -55.63
CA ASP A 319 -26.69 6.90 -55.38
C ASP A 319 -26.16 5.50 -55.80
N SER A 320 -26.77 4.51 -55.11
CA SER A 320 -27.28 3.19 -55.56
C SER A 320 -26.48 1.91 -55.27
N ALA A 321 -27.20 0.95 -54.68
CA ALA A 321 -26.88 -0.48 -54.53
C ALA A 321 -27.50 -1.30 -55.69
N PRO A 322 -27.47 -2.65 -55.72
CA PRO A 322 -26.46 -3.66 -55.34
C PRO A 322 -26.16 -4.65 -56.51
N GLY A 323 -25.14 -5.52 -56.40
CA GLY A 323 -25.00 -6.64 -57.34
C GLY A 323 -23.77 -7.54 -57.13
N ALA A 324 -23.99 -8.85 -57.10
CA ALA A 324 -23.05 -9.93 -56.83
C ALA A 324 -22.23 -10.39 -58.06
N HIS A 325 -21.40 -11.42 -57.83
CA HIS A 325 -20.61 -12.25 -58.76
C HIS A 325 -19.22 -11.68 -59.09
N SER A 326 -18.07 -12.29 -58.79
CA SER A 326 -17.56 -13.66 -58.65
C SER A 326 -16.30 -13.77 -59.53
N GLN A 327 -15.42 -14.68 -59.15
CA GLN A 327 -14.44 -15.39 -59.98
C GLN A 327 -12.98 -14.90 -59.98
N VAL A 328 -12.17 -15.79 -59.42
CA VAL A 328 -10.72 -15.95 -59.47
C VAL A 328 -10.36 -16.66 -60.78
N ASP A 329 -9.21 -16.30 -61.38
CA ASP A 329 -8.23 -17.12 -62.14
C ASP A 329 -7.45 -16.20 -63.10
N MET A 330 -6.18 -16.35 -63.44
CA MET A 330 -4.97 -17.03 -62.95
C MET A 330 -3.89 -16.74 -64.03
N VAL A 331 -2.59 -16.81 -63.66
CA VAL A 331 -1.39 -16.85 -64.54
C VAL A 331 -0.97 -15.50 -65.18
N GLY A 332 0.26 -14.98 -65.11
CA GLY A 332 1.57 -15.48 -64.67
C GLY A 332 2.63 -15.04 -65.71
N SER A 333 3.65 -14.25 -65.31
CA SER A 333 5.03 -14.27 -65.85
C SER A 333 5.87 -13.09 -65.33
N ASP A 334 7.04 -13.47 -64.80
CA ASP A 334 8.35 -12.81 -64.87
C ASP A 334 8.58 -11.50 -64.09
N ILE A 335 9.07 -11.68 -62.85
CA ILE A 335 9.76 -10.66 -62.06
C ILE A 335 11.24 -10.71 -62.40
N GLU A 336 11.73 -9.66 -63.05
CA GLU A 336 13.15 -9.30 -63.09
C GLU A 336 13.60 -8.74 -61.74
N LEU A 337 14.81 -9.12 -61.33
CA LEU A 337 15.50 -8.65 -60.14
C LEU A 337 15.74 -7.14 -60.19
N THR A 338 15.09 -6.40 -59.29
CA THR A 338 15.58 -5.10 -58.82
C THR A 338 15.60 -5.07 -57.30
N GLN A 339 16.78 -4.77 -56.78
CA GLN A 339 17.17 -4.57 -55.38
C GLN A 339 16.04 -4.05 -54.48
N GLU A 340 15.62 -4.87 -53.51
CA GLU A 340 14.83 -4.43 -52.36
C GLU A 340 15.68 -3.50 -51.49
N LYS A 341 15.50 -2.18 -51.67
CA LYS A 341 15.77 -1.23 -50.60
C LYS A 341 14.80 -1.50 -49.47
N THR A 342 15.36 -1.85 -48.32
CA THR A 342 14.72 -2.08 -47.02
C THR A 342 13.63 -1.05 -46.72
N LYS A 343 12.41 -1.56 -46.53
CA LYS A 343 11.15 -0.84 -46.43
C LYS A 343 10.67 -0.79 -44.96
N ASP A 344 11.57 -0.45 -44.03
CA ASP A 344 11.35 -0.61 -42.58
C ASP A 344 11.41 0.68 -41.73
N GLU A 345 11.51 1.88 -42.35
CA GLU A 345 11.63 3.15 -41.61
C GLU A 345 10.30 3.75 -41.10
N SER A 346 9.14 3.11 -41.26
CA SER A 346 7.84 3.79 -41.10
C SER A 346 7.03 3.55 -39.81
N HIS A 347 7.59 3.02 -38.71
CA HIS A 347 6.79 2.77 -37.49
C HIS A 347 7.58 3.02 -36.18
N LEU A 348 7.73 4.28 -35.76
CA LEU A 348 8.25 4.64 -34.43
C LEU A 348 7.14 5.18 -33.51
N PRO A 349 7.18 4.91 -32.19
CA PRO A 349 6.30 5.55 -31.20
C PRO A 349 6.40 7.08 -31.22
N ALA A 350 5.35 7.78 -30.78
CA ALA A 350 5.26 9.24 -30.85
C ALA A 350 6.41 10.00 -30.16
N MET A 351 6.96 9.45 -29.07
CA MET A 351 8.03 10.05 -28.27
C MET A 351 9.37 9.32 -28.41
N TYR A 352 9.54 8.57 -29.52
CA TYR A 352 10.76 7.82 -29.86
C TYR A 352 11.39 8.41 -31.12
N PHE A 353 12.64 8.84 -31.02
CA PHE A 353 13.34 9.56 -32.08
C PHE A 353 14.56 8.78 -32.58
N SER A 354 14.80 8.85 -33.89
CA SER A 354 15.98 8.35 -34.58
C SER A 354 17.07 9.43 -34.66
N PRO A 355 18.37 9.10 -34.75
CA PRO A 355 19.44 10.07 -34.99
C PRO A 355 19.27 10.88 -36.28
N SER A 356 18.48 10.38 -37.23
CA SER A 356 18.16 11.06 -38.49
C SER A 356 17.07 12.13 -38.36
N ASP A 357 16.40 12.23 -37.21
CA ASP A 357 15.38 13.26 -36.97
C ASP A 357 16.02 14.65 -36.84
N VAL A 358 15.32 15.68 -37.32
CA VAL A 358 15.82 17.06 -37.35
C VAL A 358 16.07 17.54 -35.91
N GLU A 359 17.27 18.08 -35.63
CA GLU A 359 17.61 18.64 -34.31
C GLU A 359 16.61 19.70 -33.82
N GLU A 360 15.94 20.39 -34.76
CA GLU A 360 14.86 21.34 -34.45
C GLU A 360 13.62 20.67 -33.84
N THR A 361 13.25 19.45 -34.27
CA THR A 361 12.11 18.71 -33.71
C THR A 361 12.43 18.15 -32.33
N TRP A 362 13.67 17.67 -32.12
CA TRP A 362 14.15 17.26 -30.81
C TRP A 362 14.17 18.45 -29.83
N ALA A 363 14.72 19.59 -30.26
CA ALA A 363 14.73 20.81 -29.46
C ALA A 363 13.31 21.35 -29.17
N ALA A 364 12.35 21.17 -30.07
CA ALA A 364 10.96 21.54 -29.84
C ALA A 364 10.29 20.66 -28.78
N GLU A 365 10.54 19.35 -28.79
CA GLU A 365 9.98 18.43 -27.80
C GLU A 365 10.64 18.59 -26.43
N LEU A 366 11.96 18.85 -26.39
CA LEU A 366 12.65 19.24 -25.15
C LEU A 366 11.97 20.45 -24.50
N ARG A 367 11.63 21.49 -25.29
CA ARG A 367 10.89 22.67 -24.80
C ARG A 367 9.46 22.34 -24.37
N HIS A 368 8.81 21.41 -25.06
CA HIS A 368 7.45 20.97 -24.74
C HIS A 368 7.40 20.19 -23.42
N ALA A 369 8.35 19.27 -23.21
CA ALA A 369 8.49 18.48 -22.00
C ALA A 369 8.85 19.32 -20.77
N THR A 370 9.58 20.44 -20.94
CA THR A 370 10.01 21.34 -19.85
C THR A 370 9.07 22.55 -19.61
N ARG A 371 7.82 22.53 -20.07
CA ARG A 371 6.91 23.70 -20.03
C ARG A 371 6.68 24.23 -18.60
N SER A 372 7.42 25.29 -18.27
CA SER A 372 7.07 26.30 -17.25
C SER A 372 5.76 27.01 -17.63
N LYS A 373 4.91 27.29 -16.64
CA LYS A 373 3.65 28.04 -16.78
C LYS A 373 3.82 29.52 -17.17
N ASP A 374 5.05 30.02 -17.30
CA ASP A 374 5.29 31.42 -17.63
C ASP A 374 5.51 31.62 -19.14
N SER A 375 4.40 31.77 -19.86
CA SER A 375 4.39 32.23 -21.24
C SER A 375 4.66 33.74 -21.31
N SER A 376 5.91 34.17 -21.16
CA SER A 376 6.36 35.50 -21.64
C SER A 376 7.88 35.66 -21.68
N SER A 377 8.53 35.13 -22.72
CA SER A 377 9.72 35.67 -23.40
C SER A 377 10.48 34.56 -24.14
N GLY A 378 11.06 34.90 -25.29
CA GLY A 378 11.50 33.97 -26.32
C GLY A 378 12.74 33.11 -26.02
N VAL A 379 12.97 32.17 -26.96
CA VAL A 379 14.21 31.44 -27.28
C VAL A 379 15.30 31.43 -26.19
N GLN A 380 15.04 30.76 -25.07
CA GLN A 380 16.09 30.34 -24.15
C GLN A 380 16.00 28.83 -23.94
N GLN A 381 17.14 28.15 -24.04
CA GLN A 381 17.25 26.72 -23.73
C GLN A 381 16.86 26.46 -22.26
N PRO A 382 16.31 25.27 -21.93
CA PRO A 382 15.97 24.92 -20.55
C PRO A 382 17.19 25.04 -19.64
N SER A 383 17.05 25.75 -18.52
CA SER A 383 18.11 25.93 -17.54
C SER A 383 18.22 24.69 -16.64
N TRP A 384 19.04 23.72 -17.05
CA TRP A 384 19.28 22.52 -16.28
C TRP A 384 20.00 22.81 -14.96
N LYS A 385 19.52 22.23 -13.86
CA LYS A 385 20.19 22.27 -12.55
C LYS A 385 20.75 20.89 -12.22
N SER A 386 21.82 20.86 -11.43
CA SER A 386 22.37 19.63 -10.86
C SER A 386 21.83 19.45 -9.44
N THR A 387 21.43 18.23 -9.08
CA THR A 387 20.98 17.85 -7.72
C THR A 387 21.71 16.59 -7.27
N THR A 388 21.78 16.38 -5.96
CA THR A 388 22.27 15.12 -5.39
C THR A 388 21.16 14.46 -4.58
N LEU A 389 20.82 13.22 -4.91
CA LEU A 389 19.93 12.36 -4.14
C LEU A 389 20.74 11.43 -3.24
N ILE A 390 20.14 10.93 -2.17
CA ILE A 390 20.78 9.97 -1.27
C ILE A 390 20.03 8.63 -1.41
N VAL A 391 20.73 7.59 -1.86
CA VAL A 391 20.20 6.24 -2.05
C VAL A 391 20.98 5.31 -1.12
N TYR A 392 20.31 4.78 -0.08
CA TYR A 392 20.93 3.90 0.93
C TYR A 392 22.26 4.45 1.51
N GLY A 393 22.33 5.77 1.74
CA GLY A 393 23.53 6.44 2.26
C GLY A 393 24.59 6.80 1.20
N ARG A 394 24.45 6.35 -0.05
CA ARG A 394 25.30 6.76 -1.18
C ARG A 394 24.74 8.00 -1.86
N ARG A 395 25.62 8.92 -2.27
CA ARG A 395 25.25 10.14 -3.02
C ARG A 395 25.12 9.83 -4.51
N LEU A 396 23.92 10.03 -5.05
CA LEU A 396 23.59 9.92 -6.47
C LEU A 396 23.48 11.32 -7.07
N VAL A 397 24.37 11.68 -7.99
CA VAL A 397 24.34 12.99 -8.66
C VAL A 397 23.43 12.90 -9.88
N VAL A 398 22.43 13.77 -9.94
CA VAL A 398 21.58 13.98 -11.11
C VAL A 398 22.10 15.23 -11.83
N PRO A 399 22.80 15.08 -12.97
CA PRO A 399 23.54 16.18 -13.59
C PRO A 399 22.61 17.26 -14.17
N ARG A 400 21.44 16.85 -14.69
CA ARG A 400 20.51 17.73 -15.40
C ARG A 400 19.06 17.40 -15.00
N HIS A 401 18.43 18.29 -14.25
CA HIS A 401 17.01 18.23 -13.93
C HIS A 401 16.35 19.61 -13.93
N GLN A 402 15.04 19.64 -14.18
CA GLN A 402 14.19 20.83 -14.10
C GLN A 402 12.73 20.44 -13.89
N ASP A 403 12.05 21.06 -12.91
CA ASP A 403 10.59 20.96 -12.69
C ASP A 403 10.00 19.53 -12.75
N GLY A 404 10.70 18.53 -12.18
CA GLY A 404 10.26 17.13 -12.17
C GLY A 404 10.65 16.33 -13.43
N VAL A 405 11.36 16.94 -14.38
CA VAL A 405 11.96 16.31 -15.55
C VAL A 405 13.46 16.08 -15.32
N SER A 406 13.98 14.92 -15.72
CA SER A 406 15.42 14.64 -15.74
C SER A 406 15.93 14.32 -17.14
N TYR A 407 17.13 14.78 -17.45
CA TYR A 407 17.80 14.55 -18.73
C TYR A 407 19.10 13.79 -18.50
N TRP A 408 19.30 12.74 -19.28
CA TRP A 408 20.45 11.84 -19.15
C TRP A 408 21.00 11.43 -20.52
N GLY A 409 22.33 11.30 -20.59
CA GLY A 409 22.96 10.50 -21.65
C GLY A 409 22.91 9.01 -21.29
N PHE A 410 22.75 8.13 -22.27
CA PHE A 410 22.66 6.68 -22.03
C PHE A 410 23.84 6.14 -21.20
N ALA A 411 25.07 6.51 -21.55
CA ALA A 411 26.28 6.06 -20.85
C ALA A 411 26.30 6.48 -19.36
N GLU A 412 25.78 7.66 -19.03
CA GLU A 412 25.72 8.15 -17.64
C GLU A 412 24.74 7.32 -16.78
N LEU A 413 23.67 6.80 -17.39
CA LEU A 413 22.68 5.98 -16.69
C LEU A 413 23.20 4.57 -16.43
N VAL A 414 23.83 3.94 -17.41
CA VAL A 414 24.17 2.50 -17.32
C VAL A 414 25.53 2.22 -16.69
N ASP A 415 26.38 3.23 -16.43
CA ASP A 415 27.75 3.02 -15.94
C ASP A 415 27.83 2.62 -14.44
N SER A 416 27.17 3.35 -13.54
CA SER A 416 27.31 3.15 -12.08
C SER A 416 26.00 3.08 -11.30
N LEU A 417 24.85 3.09 -11.99
CA LEU A 417 23.53 3.03 -11.38
C LEU A 417 22.99 1.60 -11.28
N GLY A 418 22.42 1.28 -10.13
CA GLY A 418 21.79 0.01 -9.84
C GLY A 418 20.27 0.11 -9.70
N PRO A 419 19.58 -1.03 -9.43
CA PRO A 419 18.12 -1.09 -9.34
C PRO A 419 17.51 -0.08 -8.34
N ALA A 420 18.14 0.07 -7.18
CA ALA A 420 17.74 1.01 -6.14
C ALA A 420 17.76 2.47 -6.60
N ASP A 421 18.76 2.84 -7.41
CA ASP A 421 18.88 4.20 -7.93
C ASP A 421 17.78 4.49 -8.94
N TYR A 422 17.47 3.54 -9.82
CA TYR A 422 16.41 3.69 -10.82
C TYR A 422 15.04 3.86 -10.19
N VAL A 423 14.72 3.08 -9.14
CA VAL A 423 13.46 3.25 -8.39
C VAL A 423 13.43 4.60 -7.68
N THR A 424 14.55 5.03 -7.10
CA THR A 424 14.63 6.35 -6.43
C THR A 424 14.48 7.49 -7.43
N LEU A 425 15.11 7.39 -8.61
CA LEU A 425 14.95 8.36 -9.69
C LEU A 425 13.51 8.40 -10.19
N ALA A 426 12.91 7.25 -10.49
CA ALA A 426 11.53 7.14 -10.97
C ALA A 426 10.51 7.70 -9.97
N SER A 427 10.84 7.66 -8.67
CA SER A 427 10.04 8.25 -7.60
C SER A 427 10.18 9.77 -7.54
N ASN A 428 11.33 10.36 -7.92
CA ASN A 428 11.60 11.79 -7.82
C ASN A 428 11.35 12.59 -9.11
N TYR A 429 11.31 11.93 -10.27
CA TYR A 429 11.07 12.58 -11.57
C TYR A 429 9.90 11.94 -12.33
N HIS A 430 9.00 12.78 -12.89
CA HIS A 430 7.84 12.34 -13.67
C HIS A 430 8.15 12.07 -15.13
N THR A 431 9.19 12.70 -15.66
CA THR A 431 9.57 12.56 -17.06
C THR A 431 11.07 12.37 -17.18
N PHE A 432 11.45 11.39 -17.98
CA PHE A 432 12.82 11.05 -18.29
C PHE A 432 13.08 11.31 -19.77
N ILE A 433 14.16 12.02 -20.03
CA ILE A 433 14.69 12.24 -21.38
C ILE A 433 16.03 11.51 -21.44
N ILE A 434 16.12 10.53 -22.34
CA ILE A 434 17.33 9.73 -22.54
C ILE A 434 17.86 9.96 -23.95
N ASP A 435 19.11 10.37 -24.05
CA ASP A 435 19.77 10.70 -25.30
C ASP A 435 20.95 9.76 -25.62
N HIS A 436 21.27 9.64 -26.91
CA HIS A 436 22.36 8.85 -27.45
C HIS A 436 22.34 7.37 -27.03
N VAL A 437 21.19 6.70 -27.14
CA VAL A 437 21.09 5.26 -26.86
C VAL A 437 21.64 4.47 -28.06
N PRO A 438 22.75 3.73 -27.90
CA PRO A 438 23.35 2.96 -28.98
C PRO A 438 22.60 1.66 -29.22
N VAL A 439 22.88 1.00 -30.34
CA VAL A 439 22.46 -0.40 -30.55
C VAL A 439 23.17 -1.31 -29.54
N LEU A 440 22.40 -2.04 -28.73
CA LEU A 440 22.92 -2.89 -27.67
C LEU A 440 23.33 -4.26 -28.24
N THR A 441 24.61 -4.41 -28.57
CA THR A 441 25.20 -5.66 -29.10
C THR A 441 25.53 -6.64 -27.98
N MET A 442 25.87 -7.89 -28.33
CA MET A 442 26.16 -8.95 -27.34
C MET A 442 27.31 -8.63 -26.38
N SER A 443 28.22 -7.72 -26.75
CA SER A 443 29.27 -7.23 -25.87
C SER A 443 28.77 -6.26 -24.79
N MET A 444 27.57 -5.68 -24.94
CA MET A 444 26.95 -4.71 -24.03
C MET A 444 25.81 -5.32 -23.19
N LYS A 445 25.92 -6.60 -22.82
CA LYS A 445 24.88 -7.33 -22.08
C LYS A 445 24.57 -6.73 -20.70
N ASN A 446 25.58 -6.23 -20.01
CA ASN A 446 25.42 -5.64 -18.67
C ASN A 446 24.65 -4.31 -18.74
N GLU A 447 24.98 -3.48 -19.73
CA GLU A 447 24.33 -2.22 -20.05
C GLU A 447 22.88 -2.46 -20.47
N ALA A 448 22.65 -3.47 -21.31
CA ALA A 448 21.31 -3.89 -21.71
C ALA A 448 20.46 -4.32 -20.50
N ARG A 449 21.02 -5.11 -19.58
CA ARG A 449 20.31 -5.54 -18.35
C ARG A 449 19.95 -4.35 -17.46
N ARG A 450 20.89 -3.42 -17.25
CA ARG A 450 20.67 -2.20 -16.47
C ARG A 450 19.61 -1.32 -17.10
N PHE A 451 19.62 -1.19 -18.43
CA PHE A 451 18.60 -0.44 -19.15
C PHE A 451 17.22 -1.08 -19.05
N ILE A 452 17.12 -2.42 -19.11
CA ILE A 452 15.86 -3.14 -18.85
C ILE A 452 15.36 -2.85 -17.44
N THR A 453 16.21 -2.94 -16.42
CA THR A 453 15.83 -2.61 -15.04
C THR A 453 15.33 -1.16 -14.88
N LEU A 454 15.94 -0.21 -15.58
CA LEU A 454 15.45 1.18 -15.62
C LEU A 454 14.06 1.26 -16.25
N LEU A 455 13.86 0.67 -17.43
CA LEU A 455 12.55 0.67 -18.11
C LEU A 455 11.46 0.04 -17.24
N ASP A 456 11.81 -1.00 -16.49
CA ASP A 456 10.93 -1.67 -15.54
C ASP A 456 10.51 -0.72 -14.43
N ALA A 457 11.46 -0.03 -13.79
CA ALA A 457 11.19 0.96 -12.74
C ALA A 457 10.35 2.15 -13.26
N LEU A 458 10.66 2.68 -14.46
CA LEU A 458 9.90 3.77 -15.07
C LEU A 458 8.46 3.36 -15.40
N TYR A 459 8.28 2.14 -15.89
CA TYR A 459 6.97 1.58 -16.21
C TYR A 459 6.11 1.40 -14.96
N GLU A 460 6.67 0.83 -13.89
CA GLU A 460 5.98 0.61 -12.62
C GLU A 460 5.58 1.93 -11.93
N SER A 461 6.48 2.92 -11.93
CA SER A 461 6.20 4.26 -11.38
C SER A 461 5.36 5.15 -12.30
N ARG A 462 4.96 4.65 -13.48
CA ARG A 462 4.18 5.36 -14.50
C ARG A 462 4.83 6.66 -14.99
N CYS A 463 6.16 6.71 -15.05
CA CYS A 463 6.90 7.84 -15.59
C CYS A 463 6.69 7.98 -17.09
N LYS A 464 6.85 9.20 -17.61
CA LYS A 464 6.87 9.48 -19.05
C LYS A 464 8.30 9.34 -19.58
N LEU A 465 8.48 8.69 -20.72
CA LEU A 465 9.79 8.52 -21.35
C LEU A 465 9.81 9.21 -22.71
N VAL A 466 10.89 9.96 -22.95
CA VAL A 466 11.28 10.51 -24.25
C VAL A 466 12.68 10.00 -24.54
N ILE A 467 12.88 9.37 -25.70
CA ILE A 467 14.13 8.66 -26.00
C ILE A 467 14.59 8.94 -27.43
N ARG A 468 15.90 9.12 -27.58
CA ARG A 468 16.59 9.18 -28.89
C ARG A 468 17.60 8.04 -28.99
N ALA A 469 17.44 7.16 -29.98
CA ALA A 469 18.18 5.90 -30.07
C ALA A 469 18.54 5.51 -31.51
N GLU A 470 19.71 4.90 -31.72
CA GLU A 470 20.28 4.57 -33.03
C GLU A 470 19.46 3.60 -33.90
N ALA A 471 18.63 2.77 -33.28
CA ALA A 471 17.74 1.84 -33.96
C ALA A 471 16.32 1.95 -33.39
N GLY A 472 15.32 1.51 -34.14
CA GLY A 472 13.95 1.42 -33.62
C GLY A 472 13.84 0.45 -32.43
N PRO A 473 12.76 0.55 -31.61
CA PRO A 473 12.60 -0.24 -30.39
C PRO A 473 12.80 -1.74 -30.60
N ASP A 474 12.37 -2.26 -31.75
CA ASP A 474 12.40 -3.69 -32.08
C ASP A 474 13.81 -4.22 -32.40
N HIS A 475 14.73 -3.35 -32.82
CA HIS A 475 16.11 -3.71 -33.21
C HIS A 475 17.16 -3.19 -32.23
N LEU A 476 16.73 -2.52 -31.16
CA LEU A 476 17.64 -1.92 -30.18
C LEU A 476 18.40 -2.97 -29.37
N PHE A 477 17.75 -4.10 -29.02
CA PHE A 477 18.35 -5.17 -28.23
C PHE A 477 18.85 -6.31 -29.15
N PHE A 478 20.16 -6.46 -29.23
CA PHE A 478 20.88 -7.60 -29.82
C PHE A 478 20.45 -8.00 -31.25
N PRO A 479 20.48 -7.08 -32.24
CA PRO A 479 20.00 -7.37 -33.60
C PRO A 479 20.75 -8.52 -34.28
N GLU A 480 22.02 -8.76 -33.92
CA GLU A 480 22.88 -9.83 -34.46
C GLU A 480 22.35 -11.25 -34.21
N THR A 481 21.57 -11.44 -33.14
CA THR A 481 20.95 -12.76 -32.87
C THR A 481 19.81 -13.09 -33.83
N ARG A 482 19.25 -12.10 -34.53
CA ARG A 482 18.22 -12.30 -35.55
C ARG A 482 18.79 -12.57 -36.94
N THR A 483 20.04 -12.18 -37.22
CA THR A 483 20.69 -12.32 -38.54
C THR A 483 21.48 -13.61 -38.72
N ARG A 484 21.19 -14.69 -37.98
CA ARG A 484 21.61 -16.03 -38.43
C ARG A 484 20.70 -16.48 -39.57
N PRO A 485 21.18 -16.58 -40.82
CA PRO A 485 20.37 -17.13 -41.90
C PRO A 485 19.99 -18.57 -41.55
N ALA A 486 18.70 -18.87 -41.59
CA ALA A 486 18.18 -20.22 -41.51
C ALA A 486 18.60 -20.97 -42.78
N GLY A 487 19.77 -21.61 -42.76
CA GLY A 487 20.25 -22.42 -43.87
C GLY A 487 21.77 -22.44 -44.03
N VAL A 488 22.50 -22.97 -43.05
CA VAL A 488 23.77 -23.67 -43.30
C VAL A 488 23.88 -24.81 -42.29
N ASP A 489 24.19 -26.00 -42.79
CA ASP A 489 24.06 -27.30 -42.14
C ASP A 489 24.71 -27.43 -40.75
N ALA A 490 23.90 -27.90 -39.80
CA ALA A 490 24.30 -28.26 -38.44
C ALA A 490 25.04 -29.63 -38.38
N ALA A 491 26.11 -29.80 -39.18
CA ALA A 491 26.87 -31.05 -39.22
C ALA A 491 28.41 -30.90 -39.19
N GLN A 492 28.97 -29.69 -39.12
CA GLN A 492 30.44 -29.50 -39.03
C GLN A 492 30.82 -28.40 -38.02
N ALA A 493 30.66 -28.70 -36.74
CA ALA A 493 31.35 -27.98 -35.67
C ALA A 493 31.59 -28.91 -34.46
N VAL A 494 32.12 -30.11 -34.75
CA VAL A 494 32.85 -30.90 -33.76
C VAL A 494 34.30 -30.83 -34.22
N THR A 495 35.21 -30.42 -33.33
CA THR A 495 36.65 -30.16 -33.53
C THR A 495 37.04 -28.70 -33.78
N GLY A 496 37.05 -27.93 -32.69
CA GLY A 496 37.72 -26.65 -32.60
C GLY A 496 37.73 -26.19 -31.14
N ARG A 497 38.81 -26.51 -30.42
CA ARG A 497 39.05 -25.99 -29.08
C ARG A 497 39.15 -24.46 -29.16
N ASP A 498 38.28 -23.77 -28.44
CA ASP A 498 38.54 -22.40 -27.99
C ASP A 498 38.35 -22.40 -26.46
N GLU A 499 39.45 -22.75 -25.78
CA GLU A 499 39.58 -22.71 -24.32
C GLU A 499 39.82 -21.24 -23.93
N GLY A 500 38.78 -20.50 -23.52
CA GLY A 500 38.99 -19.11 -23.07
C GLY A 500 37.81 -18.34 -22.47
N THR A 501 36.55 -18.71 -22.69
CA THR A 501 35.40 -17.83 -22.31
C THR A 501 34.40 -18.43 -21.32
N ASP A 502 34.58 -19.68 -20.89
CA ASP A 502 33.56 -20.43 -20.11
C ASP A 502 33.65 -20.23 -18.58
N ALA A 503 34.76 -19.70 -18.07
CA ALA A 503 34.92 -19.42 -16.64
C ALA A 503 34.04 -18.24 -16.18
N THR A 504 34.00 -17.17 -16.98
CA THR A 504 33.17 -15.98 -16.70
C THR A 504 31.68 -16.26 -16.76
N TYR A 505 31.24 -17.19 -17.62
CA TYR A 505 29.84 -17.60 -17.74
C TYR A 505 29.41 -18.45 -16.54
N SER A 506 30.30 -19.30 -16.04
CA SER A 506 30.06 -20.14 -14.87
C SER A 506 29.95 -19.34 -13.56
N GLU A 507 30.79 -18.32 -13.36
CA GLU A 507 30.72 -17.41 -12.20
C GLU A 507 29.47 -16.53 -12.23
N THR A 508 29.11 -15.97 -13.39
CA THR A 508 27.88 -15.15 -13.52
C THR A 508 26.61 -15.98 -13.34
N ILE A 509 26.60 -17.26 -13.71
CA ILE A 509 25.47 -18.17 -13.43
C ILE A 509 25.31 -18.41 -11.92
N ALA A 510 26.42 -18.55 -11.19
CA ALA A 510 26.39 -18.71 -9.73
C ALA A 510 25.90 -17.43 -9.02
N GLU A 511 26.34 -16.25 -9.47
CA GLU A 511 25.89 -14.96 -8.93
C GLU A 511 24.40 -14.70 -9.24
N VAL A 512 23.94 -14.97 -10.47
CA VAL A 512 22.52 -14.82 -10.85
C VAL A 512 21.63 -15.81 -10.11
N TYR A 513 22.10 -17.03 -9.86
CA TYR A 513 21.40 -18.00 -9.02
C TYR A 513 21.33 -17.52 -7.57
N GLN A 514 22.42 -16.97 -7.01
CA GLN A 514 22.39 -16.38 -5.66
C GLN A 514 21.43 -15.19 -5.58
N ASP A 515 21.42 -14.29 -6.56
CA ASP A 515 20.56 -13.10 -6.58
C ASP A 515 19.07 -13.43 -6.79
N GLN A 516 18.75 -14.47 -7.56
CA GLN A 516 17.36 -14.91 -7.75
C GLN A 516 16.83 -15.73 -6.57
N VAL A 517 17.67 -16.52 -5.91
CA VAL A 517 17.27 -17.39 -4.79
C VAL A 517 17.29 -16.63 -3.44
N SER A 518 17.89 -15.44 -3.38
CA SER A 518 17.92 -14.60 -2.17
C SER A 518 17.09 -13.31 -2.31
N PRO A 519 15.76 -13.36 -2.08
CA PRO A 519 15.00 -12.13 -1.89
C PRO A 519 15.43 -11.50 -0.56
N PHE A 520 16.17 -10.39 -0.64
CA PHE A 520 16.38 -9.36 0.39
C PHE A 520 16.29 -9.85 1.86
N ARG A 521 17.42 -10.23 2.46
CA ARG A 521 17.52 -10.34 3.93
C ARG A 521 18.05 -9.02 4.49
N PRO A 522 17.28 -8.28 5.33
CA PRO A 522 17.87 -7.28 6.19
C PRO A 522 18.82 -8.03 7.15
N ASN A 523 20.05 -7.54 7.32
CA ASN A 523 21.01 -8.09 8.27
C ASN A 523 20.40 -8.14 9.69
N ILE A 524 19.88 -9.30 10.09
CA ILE A 524 19.59 -9.62 11.47
C ILE A 524 20.82 -10.35 11.99
N SER A 525 21.77 -9.59 12.53
CA SER A 525 22.77 -10.15 13.44
C SER A 525 22.06 -10.53 14.73
N THR A 526 21.71 -11.80 14.89
CA THR A 526 21.40 -12.36 16.21
C THR A 526 22.69 -12.38 17.03
N TYR A 527 22.92 -11.34 17.83
CA TYR A 527 23.82 -11.44 18.98
C TYR A 527 23.13 -12.30 20.04
N SER A 528 23.33 -13.61 19.99
CA SER A 528 23.27 -14.42 21.21
C SER A 528 24.66 -14.38 21.84
N GLU A 529 24.80 -13.65 22.94
CA GLU A 529 25.99 -13.74 23.79
C GLU A 529 26.10 -15.16 24.35
N SER A 530 27.00 -15.96 23.80
CA SER A 530 27.48 -17.20 24.40
C SER A 530 28.97 -17.30 24.11
N PRO A 531 29.84 -17.08 25.11
CA PRO A 531 31.28 -17.17 24.92
C PRO A 531 31.67 -18.65 24.97
N ASN A 532 31.67 -19.33 23.82
CA ASN A 532 32.48 -20.52 23.46
C ASN A 532 31.78 -21.41 22.41
N ALA A 533 31.60 -20.91 21.19
CA ALA A 533 31.39 -21.78 20.03
C ALA A 533 32.38 -21.39 18.94
N LYS A 534 33.35 -22.25 18.67
CA LYS A 534 34.24 -22.13 17.50
C LYS A 534 33.38 -22.30 16.25
N TYR A 535 33.46 -21.32 15.35
CA TYR A 535 32.86 -21.39 14.03
C TYR A 535 33.58 -22.45 13.20
N ASP A 536 32.83 -23.46 12.72
CA ASP A 536 33.30 -24.52 11.84
C ASP A 536 32.59 -24.35 10.48
N PRO A 537 33.32 -23.95 9.42
CA PRO A 537 32.73 -23.61 8.12
C PRO A 537 32.16 -24.82 7.35
N ASP A 538 32.35 -26.05 7.85
CA ASP A 538 31.92 -27.28 7.18
C ASP A 538 30.52 -27.80 7.61
N GLN A 539 29.80 -27.10 8.51
CA GLN A 539 28.47 -27.54 8.98
C GLN A 539 27.26 -26.91 8.27
N ASP A 540 27.42 -25.86 7.46
CA ASP A 540 26.31 -25.17 6.77
C ASP A 540 26.13 -25.57 5.30
N SER A 541 26.84 -26.59 4.82
CA SER A 541 26.57 -27.21 3.53
C SER A 541 25.68 -28.45 3.71
N ASP A 542 24.38 -28.30 3.47
CA ASP A 542 23.36 -29.36 3.49
C ASP A 542 23.49 -30.36 2.29
N PHE A 543 24.71 -30.57 1.81
CA PHE A 543 25.06 -31.60 0.85
C PHE A 543 25.92 -32.65 1.57
N GLY A 544 25.25 -33.69 2.05
CA GLY A 544 25.93 -34.89 2.55
C GLY A 544 26.89 -35.45 1.51
N LYS A 545 27.99 -36.04 2.00
CA LYS A 545 28.98 -36.77 1.19
C LYS A 545 28.30 -37.94 0.46
N GLU A 546 27.81 -37.71 -0.74
CA GLU A 546 27.55 -38.77 -1.72
C GLU A 546 28.56 -38.68 -2.87
N GLN A 547 29.10 -39.85 -3.21
CA GLN A 547 30.23 -40.10 -4.08
C GLN A 547 29.99 -39.68 -5.54
N ASP A 548 31.05 -39.17 -6.16
CA ASP A 548 31.36 -39.14 -7.60
C ASP A 548 30.19 -39.50 -8.55
N LYS A 549 29.37 -38.50 -8.88
CA LYS A 549 28.71 -38.43 -10.18
C LYS A 549 29.13 -37.13 -10.86
N LYS A 550 29.99 -37.25 -11.88
CA LYS A 550 30.23 -36.17 -12.83
C LYS A 550 28.88 -35.73 -13.40
N VAL A 551 28.48 -34.51 -13.05
CA VAL A 551 27.32 -33.84 -13.63
C VAL A 551 27.64 -33.57 -15.09
N ASP A 552 26.80 -34.08 -15.99
CA ASP A 552 26.95 -33.90 -17.42
C ASP A 552 26.37 -32.53 -17.82
N PHE A 553 27.26 -31.54 -17.99
CA PHE A 553 26.90 -30.15 -18.33
C PHE A 553 26.52 -29.96 -19.81
N SER A 554 26.45 -31.03 -20.62
CA SER A 554 26.12 -30.97 -22.05
C SER A 554 24.67 -30.53 -22.37
N LYS A 555 23.82 -30.31 -21.36
CA LYS A 555 22.41 -29.86 -21.49
C LYS A 555 22.09 -28.51 -20.80
N THR A 556 23.06 -27.61 -20.72
CA THR A 556 22.89 -26.25 -20.16
C THR A 556 22.15 -25.28 -21.08
N GLY A 557 21.95 -25.61 -22.36
CA GLY A 557 21.16 -24.79 -23.29
C GLY A 557 19.66 -24.68 -22.95
N THR A 558 19.17 -25.47 -21.98
CA THR A 558 17.74 -25.58 -21.66
C THR A 558 17.26 -24.64 -20.55
N PHE A 559 18.15 -23.98 -19.80
CA PHE A 559 17.76 -23.34 -18.53
C PHE A 559 18.10 -21.85 -18.36
N THR A 560 18.69 -21.17 -19.35
CA THR A 560 19.01 -19.72 -19.23
C THR A 560 18.68 -18.87 -20.45
N GLY A 561 18.27 -19.45 -21.59
CA GLY A 561 18.01 -18.69 -22.82
C GLY A 561 16.59 -18.10 -22.94
N GLU A 562 15.58 -18.77 -22.38
CA GLU A 562 14.18 -18.35 -22.54
C GLU A 562 13.84 -17.12 -21.69
N ASP A 563 14.30 -17.07 -20.44
CA ASP A 563 14.01 -15.95 -19.53
C ASP A 563 14.66 -14.64 -19.97
N GLU A 564 15.88 -14.69 -20.51
CA GLU A 564 16.51 -13.52 -21.14
C GLU A 564 15.72 -13.05 -22.37
N ARG A 565 15.29 -13.97 -23.23
CA ARG A 565 14.46 -13.65 -24.40
C ARG A 565 13.14 -12.99 -24.00
N PHE A 566 12.52 -13.44 -22.90
CA PHE A 566 11.32 -12.82 -22.36
C PHE A 566 11.58 -11.42 -21.79
N ALA A 567 12.71 -11.21 -21.11
CA ALA A 567 13.11 -9.89 -20.61
C ALA A 567 13.30 -8.88 -21.76
N TYR A 568 13.96 -9.27 -22.85
CA TYR A 568 14.16 -8.40 -24.02
C TYR A 568 12.86 -8.07 -24.75
N LYS A 569 11.99 -9.08 -24.98
CA LYS A 569 10.65 -8.85 -25.56
C LYS A 569 9.80 -7.92 -24.68
N ARG A 570 9.89 -8.05 -23.36
CA ARG A 570 9.21 -7.19 -22.38
C ARG A 570 9.72 -5.76 -22.42
N ALA A 571 11.04 -5.56 -22.43
CA ALA A 571 11.64 -4.23 -22.52
C ALA A 571 11.25 -3.52 -23.82
N THR A 572 11.24 -4.25 -24.94
CA THR A 572 10.77 -3.74 -26.24
C THR A 572 9.31 -3.29 -26.15
N SER A 573 8.43 -4.12 -25.58
CA SER A 573 7.02 -3.77 -25.36
C SER A 573 6.83 -2.54 -24.44
N ARG A 574 7.66 -2.42 -23.39
CA ARG A 574 7.66 -1.26 -22.47
C ARG A 574 8.11 0.01 -23.17
N LEU A 575 9.10 -0.04 -24.06
CA LEU A 575 9.52 1.11 -24.88
C LEU A 575 8.39 1.62 -25.75
N TRP A 576 7.68 0.71 -26.43
CA TRP A 576 6.51 1.05 -27.24
C TRP A 576 5.42 1.74 -26.41
N GLU A 577 5.19 1.28 -25.19
CA GLU A 577 4.17 1.83 -24.30
C GLU A 577 4.56 3.17 -23.71
N LEU A 578 5.73 3.25 -23.07
CA LEU A 578 6.27 4.43 -22.40
C LEU A 578 6.43 5.63 -23.34
N CYS A 579 6.70 5.35 -24.63
CA CYS A 579 6.88 6.36 -25.67
C CYS A 579 5.61 6.62 -26.50
N SER A 580 4.47 6.02 -26.15
CA SER A 580 3.21 6.20 -26.89
C SER A 580 2.51 7.52 -26.56
N ALA A 581 1.79 8.08 -27.54
CA ALA A 581 1.00 9.30 -27.33
C ALA A 581 -0.07 9.13 -26.24
N GLN A 582 -0.70 7.95 -26.15
CA GLN A 582 -1.70 7.64 -25.13
C GLN A 582 -1.09 7.62 -23.73
N TRP A 583 0.10 7.04 -23.56
CA TRP A 583 0.81 7.01 -22.28
C TRP A 583 1.13 8.42 -21.77
N HIS A 584 1.50 9.32 -22.69
CA HIS A 584 1.80 10.72 -22.41
C HIS A 584 0.55 11.59 -22.22
N ALA A 585 -0.57 11.26 -22.87
CA ALA A 585 -1.86 11.95 -22.78
C ALA A 585 -2.69 11.61 -21.53
N ARG A 586 -2.23 10.67 -20.69
CA ARG A 586 -2.90 10.36 -19.42
C ARG A 586 -2.92 11.59 -18.50
N GLU A 587 -4.12 12.08 -18.18
CA GLU A 587 -4.39 13.07 -17.13
C GLU A 587 -4.53 12.38 -15.76
N GLY A 588 -3.47 11.70 -15.33
CA GLY A 588 -3.40 11.07 -14.01
C GLY A 588 -2.15 11.53 -13.26
N ASP A 589 -2.30 11.86 -11.97
CA ASP A 589 -1.21 12.35 -11.13
C ASP A 589 -0.02 11.37 -11.11
N TRP A 590 1.14 11.87 -11.53
CA TRP A 590 2.41 11.16 -11.41
C TRP A 590 2.70 10.85 -9.93
N ALA A 591 3.22 9.64 -9.69
CA ALA A 591 3.49 9.06 -8.37
C ALA A 591 4.72 9.65 -7.64
N GLY A 592 4.93 10.96 -7.73
CA GLY A 592 6.05 11.63 -7.08
C GLY A 592 5.71 12.25 -5.74
N PRO A 593 6.73 12.50 -4.88
CA PRO A 593 6.56 13.18 -3.62
C PRO A 593 6.12 14.62 -3.86
N GLY A 594 4.89 14.95 -3.47
CA GLY A 594 4.34 16.30 -3.55
C GLY A 594 3.09 16.46 -4.42
N SER A 595 2.72 15.45 -5.24
CA SER A 595 1.31 15.31 -5.61
C SER A 595 0.56 14.86 -4.35
N GLY A 596 -0.65 15.35 -4.09
CA GLY A 596 -1.45 14.97 -2.92
C GLY A 596 -1.90 13.51 -2.90
N ARG A 597 -1.06 12.57 -3.35
CA ARG A 597 -1.30 11.14 -3.34
C ARG A 597 -1.26 10.63 -1.91
N GLN A 598 -2.32 9.96 -1.54
CA GLN A 598 -2.44 9.23 -0.28
C GLN A 598 -1.27 8.24 -0.16
N PRO A 599 -0.52 8.22 0.96
CA PRO A 599 0.50 7.20 1.20
C PRO A 599 -0.10 5.80 0.99
N PRO A 600 0.65 4.87 0.35
CA PRO A 600 0.21 3.48 0.23
C PRO A 600 -0.16 2.92 1.61
N PRO A 601 -1.22 2.10 1.73
CA PRO A 601 -1.63 1.54 3.03
C PRO A 601 -0.49 0.83 3.78
N GLU A 602 0.44 0.21 3.05
CA GLU A 602 1.63 -0.46 3.58
C GLU A 602 2.59 0.48 4.33
N ILE A 603 2.62 1.76 3.96
CA ILE A 603 3.48 2.78 4.58
C ILE A 603 2.89 3.28 5.90
N LEU A 604 1.56 3.27 6.06
CA LEU A 604 0.87 3.82 7.24
C LEU A 604 1.26 3.13 8.54
N ASP A 605 1.57 1.84 8.49
CA ASP A 605 2.00 1.05 9.65
C ASP A 605 3.53 0.83 9.70
N ASN A 606 4.27 1.36 8.71
CA ASN A 606 5.73 1.24 8.69
C ASN A 606 6.36 2.20 9.69
N LEU A 607 6.80 1.69 10.83
CA LEU A 607 7.43 2.48 11.87
C LEU A 607 8.89 2.86 11.54
N SER A 608 9.51 2.26 10.52
CA SER A 608 10.96 2.38 10.27
C SER A 608 11.31 3.42 9.19
N LEU A 609 10.39 4.33 8.86
CA LEU A 609 10.62 5.37 7.85
C LEU A 609 11.76 6.30 8.26
N ASP A 610 12.62 6.61 7.29
CA ASP A 610 13.64 7.64 7.45
C ASP A 610 13.06 9.06 7.34
N GLU A 611 13.90 10.07 7.58
CA GLU A 611 13.44 11.46 7.61
C GLU A 611 12.99 11.98 6.23
N ALA A 612 13.64 11.53 5.15
CA ALA A 612 13.25 11.92 3.80
C ALA A 612 11.90 11.30 3.43
N GLN A 613 11.68 10.04 3.77
CA GLN A 613 10.41 9.32 3.61
C GLN A 613 9.31 9.96 4.45
N CYS A 614 9.57 10.28 5.72
CA CYS A 614 8.61 10.97 6.59
C CYS A 614 8.14 12.30 5.96
N ASN A 615 9.08 13.11 5.45
CA ASN A 615 8.76 14.39 4.82
C ASN A 615 8.03 14.24 3.48
N ALA A 616 8.36 13.19 2.73
CA ALA A 616 7.72 12.89 1.45
C ALA A 616 6.26 12.41 1.61
N TYR A 617 6.01 11.51 2.57
CA TYR A 617 4.69 10.91 2.78
C TYR A 617 3.77 11.78 3.65
N PHE A 618 4.33 12.57 4.58
CA PHE A 618 3.55 13.42 5.49
C PHE A 618 3.99 14.89 5.39
N PRO A 619 3.75 15.55 4.24
CA PRO A 619 4.22 16.91 4.01
C PRO A 619 3.62 17.91 5.02
N GLY A 620 4.48 18.71 5.65
CA GLY A 620 4.05 19.70 6.64
C GLY A 620 3.66 19.12 8.00
N LEU A 621 3.88 17.83 8.25
CA LEU A 621 3.66 17.19 9.55
C LEU A 621 4.44 17.88 10.69
N THR A 622 5.67 18.34 10.43
CA THR A 622 6.58 18.91 11.45
C THR A 622 6.45 20.41 11.65
N LYS A 623 5.55 21.10 10.96
CA LYS A 623 5.45 22.58 10.96
C LYS A 623 5.44 23.17 12.38
N GLU A 624 4.65 22.60 13.30
CA GLU A 624 4.55 23.12 14.66
C GLU A 624 5.85 22.97 15.46
N ILE A 625 6.69 21.98 15.13
CA ILE A 625 8.05 21.83 15.68
C ILE A 625 8.95 22.91 15.09
N ASP A 626 8.91 23.07 13.77
CA ASP A 626 9.74 24.04 13.05
C ASP A 626 9.47 25.48 13.50
N ASP A 627 8.21 25.83 13.74
CA ASP A 627 7.80 27.13 14.28
C ASP A 627 8.43 27.41 15.66
N VAL A 628 8.55 26.40 16.53
CA VAL A 628 9.17 26.55 17.85
C VAL A 628 10.69 26.60 17.74
N VAL A 629 11.26 25.78 16.85
CA VAL A 629 12.71 25.78 16.59
C VAL A 629 13.17 27.13 16.04
N ALA A 630 12.35 27.78 15.22
CA ALA A 630 12.62 29.11 14.69
C ALA A 630 12.72 30.21 15.77
N GLU A 631 12.17 29.99 16.97
CA GLU A 631 12.28 30.92 18.10
C GLU A 631 13.67 30.91 18.76
N GLY A 632 14.55 29.97 18.39
CA GLY A 632 15.92 29.88 18.86
C GLY A 632 16.11 29.05 20.15
N PRO A 633 17.35 29.01 20.67
CA PRO A 633 17.73 28.15 21.79
C PRO A 633 17.11 28.60 23.12
N PHE A 634 16.92 27.66 24.04
CA PHE A 634 16.35 27.89 25.37
C PHE A 634 17.06 27.05 26.44
N GLN A 635 16.97 27.50 27.69
CA GLN A 635 17.60 26.83 28.84
C GLN A 635 16.63 25.85 29.50
N VAL A 636 17.07 24.60 29.70
CA VAL A 636 16.30 23.57 30.42
C VAL A 636 16.76 23.53 31.87
N LYS A 637 15.89 23.99 32.78
CA LYS A 637 16.14 24.01 34.22
C LYS A 637 15.70 22.69 34.87
N GLN A 638 16.45 22.22 35.86
CA GLN A 638 15.96 21.15 36.72
C GLN A 638 14.75 21.62 37.51
N THR A 639 13.73 20.77 37.55
CA THR A 639 12.51 21.02 38.32
C THR A 639 12.48 20.05 39.48
N GLY A 640 12.25 20.54 40.71
CA GLY A 640 12.11 19.68 41.89
C GLY A 640 10.83 18.84 41.87
N ASP A 641 10.52 18.18 42.99
CA ASP A 641 9.48 17.14 43.16
C ASP A 641 8.07 17.46 42.61
N LEU A 642 7.72 18.75 42.51
CA LEU A 642 6.41 19.23 42.02
C LEU A 642 6.42 19.59 40.52
N GLY A 643 7.58 19.48 39.88
CA GLY A 643 7.79 19.79 38.47
C GLY A 643 7.28 18.74 37.50
N PRO A 644 7.28 19.04 36.19
CA PRO A 644 7.01 18.05 35.15
C PRO A 644 8.05 16.91 35.18
N LEU A 645 7.72 15.78 34.54
CA LEU A 645 8.66 14.67 34.41
C LEU A 645 9.87 15.13 33.60
N GLN A 646 11.08 14.84 34.07
CA GLN A 646 12.31 15.14 33.36
C GLN A 646 13.10 13.86 33.12
N GLY A 647 13.61 13.72 31.91
CA GLY A 647 14.37 12.56 31.50
C GLY A 647 15.44 12.92 30.49
N ARG A 648 16.16 11.90 30.06
CA ARG A 648 17.31 12.00 29.17
C ARG A 648 17.22 10.91 28.11
N ILE A 649 17.57 11.26 26.89
CA ILE A 649 17.85 10.34 25.80
C ILE A 649 19.36 10.28 25.69
N LYS A 650 19.93 9.08 25.86
CA LYS A 650 21.37 8.84 25.74
C LYS A 650 21.61 7.51 25.06
N ASN A 651 22.42 7.49 23.99
CA ASN A 651 22.71 6.28 23.20
C ASN A 651 21.44 5.53 22.75
N GLY A 652 20.41 6.28 22.32
CA GLY A 652 19.14 5.71 21.87
C GLY A 652 18.24 5.13 22.98
N ARG A 653 18.61 5.30 24.26
CA ARG A 653 17.83 4.82 25.42
C ARG A 653 17.26 5.98 26.23
N ILE A 654 16.12 5.75 26.88
CA ILE A 654 15.46 6.71 27.76
C ILE A 654 15.87 6.44 29.20
N TYR A 655 16.29 7.49 29.90
CA TYR A 655 16.55 7.53 31.33
C TYR A 655 15.60 8.53 31.98
N ILE A 656 14.91 8.15 33.04
CA ILE A 656 14.05 9.03 33.82
C ILE A 656 14.85 9.56 34.99
N ILE A 657 14.97 10.90 35.07
CA ILE A 657 15.76 11.60 36.09
C ILE A 657 14.88 12.07 37.23
N HIS A 658 13.68 12.55 36.89
CA HIS A 658 12.70 13.05 37.85
C HIS A 658 11.30 12.72 37.35
N ALA A 659 10.42 12.26 38.24
CA ALA A 659 9.02 12.03 37.95
C ALA A 659 8.17 12.31 39.20
N GLN A 660 6.98 12.88 39.01
CA GLN A 660 6.07 13.09 40.13
C GLN A 660 5.68 11.75 40.77
N ARG A 661 5.53 11.77 42.10
CA ARG A 661 5.14 10.59 42.89
C ARG A 661 3.79 10.07 42.43
N ARG A 662 3.65 8.75 42.42
CA ARG A 662 2.39 8.08 42.04
C ARG A 662 1.19 8.55 42.87
N SER A 663 1.40 8.87 44.16
CA SER A 663 0.36 9.40 45.06
C SER A 663 -0.20 10.75 44.63
N ASP A 664 0.59 11.52 43.87
CA ASP A 664 0.27 12.91 43.54
C ASP A 664 -0.42 13.01 42.16
N LEU A 665 -0.57 11.88 41.45
CA LEU A 665 -1.13 11.81 40.10
C LEU A 665 -2.45 11.03 40.09
N SER A 666 -3.42 11.52 39.33
CA SER A 666 -4.63 10.75 39.03
C SER A 666 -4.29 9.53 38.14
N GLN A 667 -5.15 8.50 38.15
CA GLN A 667 -4.95 7.34 37.30
C GLN A 667 -4.91 7.70 35.80
N GLU A 668 -5.69 8.70 35.38
CA GLU A 668 -5.69 9.20 34.00
C GLU A 668 -4.38 9.90 33.63
N MET A 669 -3.82 10.69 34.55
CA MET A 669 -2.52 11.33 34.38
C MET A 669 -1.39 10.30 34.28
N LEU A 670 -1.42 9.27 35.13
CA LEU A 670 -0.47 8.14 35.06
C LEU A 670 -0.55 7.43 33.71
N ASN A 671 -1.76 7.11 33.25
CA ASN A 671 -1.97 6.44 31.96
C ASN A 671 -1.46 7.30 30.80
N SER A 672 -1.75 8.61 30.81
CA SER A 672 -1.34 9.55 29.77
C SER A 672 0.19 9.70 29.73
N ARG A 673 0.84 9.82 30.89
CA ARG A 673 2.31 9.85 31.02
C ARG A 673 2.93 8.58 30.44
N THR A 674 2.47 7.43 30.90
CA THR A 674 3.02 6.12 30.51
C THR A 674 2.83 5.86 29.01
N ALA A 675 1.65 6.18 28.46
CA ALA A 675 1.39 6.09 27.04
C ALA A 675 2.37 6.94 26.21
N SER A 676 2.57 8.21 26.56
CA SER A 676 3.49 9.09 25.83
C SER A 676 4.95 8.64 25.92
N LEU A 677 5.38 8.11 27.06
CA LEU A 677 6.71 7.50 27.17
C LEU A 677 6.86 6.24 26.31
N HIS A 678 5.82 5.39 26.21
CA HIS A 678 5.84 4.24 25.29
C HIS A 678 5.87 4.66 23.82
N GLN A 679 5.16 5.72 23.44
CA GLN A 679 5.23 6.27 22.09
C GLN A 679 6.63 6.76 21.75
N LEU A 680 7.25 7.54 22.65
CA LEU A 680 8.63 7.99 22.53
C LEU A 680 9.62 6.82 22.45
N HIS A 681 9.46 5.82 23.31
CA HIS A 681 10.28 4.62 23.32
C HIS A 681 10.19 3.85 22.00
N ARG A 682 8.96 3.65 21.48
CA ARG A 682 8.74 3.04 20.16
C ARG A 682 9.45 3.84 19.06
N ALA A 683 9.35 5.16 19.09
CA ALA A 683 9.95 6.02 18.06
C ALA A 683 11.48 5.96 18.05
N LEU A 684 12.11 5.84 19.23
CA LEU A 684 13.56 5.64 19.38
C LEU A 684 13.99 4.26 18.87
N LEU A 685 13.31 3.19 19.29
CA LEU A 685 13.67 1.81 18.93
C LEU A 685 13.57 1.54 17.43
N THR A 686 12.57 2.13 16.78
CA THR A 686 12.30 1.89 15.35
C THR A 686 13.03 2.87 14.44
N SER A 687 13.83 3.79 15.00
CA SER A 687 14.50 4.83 14.22
C SER A 687 15.60 4.23 13.33
N PRO A 688 15.55 4.40 11.99
CA PRO A 688 16.58 3.90 11.11
C PRO A 688 17.90 4.66 11.26
N THR A 689 17.84 5.89 11.78
CA THR A 689 18.99 6.74 12.07
C THR A 689 19.08 7.05 13.57
N PRO A 690 20.29 7.08 14.17
CA PRO A 690 20.45 7.45 15.57
C PRO A 690 19.84 8.83 15.86
N LEU A 691 19.05 8.92 16.94
CA LEU A 691 18.55 10.20 17.43
C LEU A 691 19.57 10.86 18.37
N PRO A 692 19.64 12.20 18.39
CA PRO A 692 20.62 12.93 19.20
C PRO A 692 20.35 12.77 20.69
N ASP A 693 21.44 12.71 21.46
CA ASP A 693 21.39 12.76 22.92
C ASP A 693 20.84 14.11 23.39
N THR A 694 19.89 14.10 24.32
CA THR A 694 19.27 15.31 24.85
C THR A 694 18.59 15.06 26.20
N ILE A 695 18.36 16.13 26.95
CA ILE A 695 17.45 16.14 28.10
C ILE A 695 16.08 16.56 27.60
N PHE A 696 15.01 16.01 28.16
CA PHE A 696 13.63 16.40 27.83
C PHE A 696 12.81 16.64 29.09
N THR A 697 11.78 17.47 28.94
CA THR A 697 10.78 17.72 29.98
C THR A 697 9.40 17.40 29.41
N LEU A 698 8.67 16.49 30.05
CA LEU A 698 7.38 15.99 29.61
C LEU A 698 6.26 16.52 30.51
N ASN A 699 5.36 17.30 29.92
CA ASN A 699 4.17 17.82 30.58
C ASN A 699 2.91 17.20 29.99
N PHE A 700 2.32 16.27 30.74
CA PHE A 700 1.12 15.53 30.37
C PHE A 700 -0.16 16.10 31.00
N GLN A 701 -0.11 17.30 31.58
CA GLN A 701 -1.31 17.99 32.07
C GLN A 701 -2.04 18.71 30.93
N ASP A 702 -3.35 18.93 31.10
CA ASP A 702 -4.17 19.58 30.07
C ASP A 702 -3.72 21.01 29.76
N GLN A 703 -3.42 21.79 30.81
CA GLN A 703 -2.85 23.11 30.67
C GLN A 703 -1.32 23.02 30.69
N PRO A 704 -0.64 23.36 29.58
CA PRO A 704 0.81 23.33 29.52
C PRO A 704 1.40 24.41 30.44
N PHE A 705 2.50 24.08 31.08
CA PHE A 705 3.31 25.00 31.87
C PHE A 705 4.80 24.68 31.72
N GLY A 706 5.64 25.70 31.92
CA GLY A 706 7.08 25.61 31.75
C GLY A 706 7.52 25.35 30.31
N THR A 707 8.82 25.05 30.15
CA THR A 707 9.43 24.63 28.89
C THR A 707 9.37 23.11 28.80
N ALA A 708 8.45 22.58 27.99
CA ALA A 708 8.16 21.16 27.96
C ALA A 708 7.55 20.69 26.64
N TRP A 709 7.58 19.38 26.44
CA TRP A 709 6.71 18.68 25.49
C TRP A 709 5.31 18.59 26.10
N ALA A 710 4.30 19.06 25.39
CA ALA A 710 2.93 19.20 25.88
C ALA A 710 1.90 18.80 24.82
N TYR A 711 0.72 18.32 25.23
CA TYR A 711 -0.33 17.93 24.28
C TYR A 711 -1.00 19.08 23.55
N SER A 712 -0.93 20.29 24.13
CA SER A 712 -1.55 21.46 23.54
C SER A 712 -0.79 22.75 23.82
N ARG A 713 -1.10 23.77 23.03
CA ARG A 713 -0.57 25.13 23.11
C ARG A 713 -1.66 26.11 22.70
N HIS A 714 -1.71 27.29 23.32
CA HIS A 714 -2.66 28.31 22.90
C HIS A 714 -2.33 28.80 21.46
N ALA A 715 -3.36 28.90 20.61
CA ALA A 715 -3.26 29.23 19.19
C ALA A 715 -2.80 30.67 18.94
N ASP A 716 -3.27 31.62 19.76
CA ASP A 716 -2.76 32.99 19.74
C ASP A 716 -1.35 33.05 20.35
N PRO A 717 -0.32 33.44 19.59
CA PRO A 717 1.05 33.55 20.08
C PRO A 717 1.22 34.54 21.24
N GLN A 718 0.32 35.52 21.41
CA GLN A 718 0.41 36.51 22.48
C GLN A 718 0.06 35.96 23.87
N PHE A 719 -0.62 34.81 23.93
CA PHE A 719 -0.91 34.11 25.19
C PHE A 719 0.25 33.21 25.64
N ARG A 720 1.30 33.07 24.81
CA ARG A 720 2.57 32.49 25.28
C ARG A 720 3.12 33.42 26.37
N SER A 721 3.54 32.84 27.50
CA SER A 721 3.86 33.59 28.72
C SER A 721 4.82 34.76 28.44
N LYS A 722 4.30 35.99 28.47
CA LYS A 722 5.15 37.21 28.44
C LYS A 722 6.04 37.34 29.68
N LYS A 723 5.74 36.57 30.75
CA LYS A 723 6.48 36.59 32.02
C LYS A 723 7.71 35.66 32.01
N ASP A 724 7.73 34.66 31.13
CA ASP A 724 8.85 33.73 30.99
C ASP A 724 9.25 33.62 29.52
N THR A 725 10.21 34.43 29.11
CA THR A 725 10.75 34.46 27.74
C THR A 725 11.40 33.14 27.33
N ASN A 726 11.67 32.25 28.28
CA ASN A 726 12.30 30.96 28.07
C ASN A 726 11.29 29.79 27.93
N ALA A 727 10.00 30.03 28.20
CA ALA A 727 8.95 29.02 28.08
C ALA A 727 8.72 28.62 26.61
N ARG A 728 8.91 27.33 26.30
CA ARG A 728 8.61 26.73 24.98
C ARG A 728 7.73 25.49 25.15
N ALA A 729 6.58 25.48 24.48
CA ALA A 729 5.70 24.32 24.42
C ALA A 729 5.87 23.66 23.05
N PHE A 730 6.53 22.49 23.04
CA PHE A 730 6.60 21.63 21.87
C PHE A 730 5.38 20.72 21.89
N LEU A 731 4.56 20.79 20.84
CA LEU A 731 3.36 19.97 20.75
C LEU A 731 3.77 18.52 20.52
N MET A 732 3.46 17.63 21.46
CA MET A 732 3.67 16.19 21.29
C MET A 732 2.38 15.49 20.80
N PRO A 733 2.50 14.33 20.14
CA PRO A 733 1.35 13.48 19.82
C PRO A 733 0.54 13.12 21.06
N HIS A 734 -0.77 13.00 20.90
CA HIS A 734 -1.67 12.70 22.02
C HIS A 734 -1.51 11.25 22.49
N PHE A 735 -1.72 10.99 23.79
CA PHE A 735 -1.58 9.63 24.35
C PHE A 735 -2.48 8.57 23.67
N SER A 736 -3.59 9.00 23.04
CA SER A 736 -4.53 8.12 22.33
C SER A 736 -3.94 7.39 21.13
N PHE A 737 -2.80 7.84 20.59
CA PHE A 737 -2.06 7.09 19.57
C PHE A 737 -1.56 5.73 20.10
N TRP A 738 -1.32 5.64 21.40
CA TRP A 738 -1.01 4.38 22.07
C TRP A 738 -2.29 3.68 22.52
N ALA A 739 -2.99 4.25 23.51
CA ALA A 739 -4.22 3.70 24.04
C ALA A 739 -4.97 4.74 24.89
N TRP A 740 -6.30 4.64 24.89
CA TRP A 740 -7.16 5.28 25.87
C TRP A 740 -7.90 4.19 26.64
N ASN A 741 -7.81 4.19 27.98
CA ASN A 741 -8.46 3.21 28.86
C ASN A 741 -10.01 3.31 28.92
N LEU A 742 -10.64 3.92 27.91
CA LEU A 742 -12.09 3.97 27.78
C LEU A 742 -12.50 3.00 26.66
N PRO A 743 -13.26 1.93 26.95
CA PRO A 743 -13.60 0.88 25.98
C PRO A 743 -14.26 1.40 24.69
N PHE A 744 -15.02 2.49 24.79
CA PHE A 744 -15.73 3.12 23.69
C PHE A 744 -14.90 4.13 22.88
N ILE A 745 -13.62 4.35 23.25
CA ILE A 745 -12.66 5.17 22.50
C ILE A 745 -11.51 4.30 22.00
N GLY A 746 -10.76 3.66 22.91
CA GLY A 746 -9.60 2.84 22.58
C GLY A 746 -8.42 3.62 21.99
N SER A 747 -7.57 2.95 21.21
CA SER A 747 -6.46 3.57 20.46
C SER A 747 -6.96 4.26 19.19
N MET A 748 -6.15 5.18 18.64
CA MET A 748 -6.37 5.77 17.32
C MET A 748 -6.55 4.69 16.24
N SER A 749 -5.70 3.67 16.21
CA SER A 749 -5.78 2.58 15.22
C SER A 749 -7.08 1.78 15.31
N ARG A 750 -7.53 1.44 16.53
CA ARG A 750 -8.83 0.76 16.75
C ARG A 750 -9.98 1.63 16.25
N ALA A 751 -9.98 2.91 16.63
CA ALA A 751 -11.04 3.83 16.24
C ALA A 751 -11.04 4.07 14.72
N ALA A 752 -9.88 4.21 14.09
CA ALA A 752 -9.75 4.37 12.65
C ALA A 752 -10.35 3.17 11.90
N GLN A 753 -10.07 1.95 12.35
CA GLN A 753 -10.65 0.73 11.80
C GLN A 753 -12.17 0.68 12.00
N ALA A 754 -12.65 0.92 13.23
CA ALA A 754 -14.09 0.91 13.52
C ALA A 754 -14.87 1.96 12.72
N ILE A 755 -14.28 3.15 12.52
CA ILE A 755 -14.85 4.20 11.67
C ILE A 755 -14.83 3.76 10.21
N ALA A 756 -13.75 3.17 9.72
CA ALA A 756 -13.67 2.68 8.34
C ALA A 756 -14.72 1.59 8.06
N ASP A 757 -14.92 0.66 9.00
CA ASP A 757 -15.93 -0.40 8.91
C ASP A 757 -17.35 0.17 8.91
N LEU A 758 -17.62 1.17 9.77
CA LEU A 758 -18.90 1.86 9.83
C LEU A 758 -19.16 2.69 8.55
N GLU A 759 -18.16 3.43 8.09
CA GLU A 759 -18.30 4.28 6.91
C GLU A 759 -18.27 3.49 5.59
N ALA A 760 -17.78 2.26 5.58
CA ALA A 760 -17.91 1.36 4.43
C ALA A 760 -19.39 1.07 4.06
N GLU A 761 -20.32 1.29 4.99
CA GLU A 761 -21.77 1.27 4.74
C GLU A 761 -22.23 2.49 3.91
N TYR A 762 -21.57 3.64 4.05
CA TYR A 762 -22.02 4.94 3.52
C TYR A 762 -21.15 5.51 2.39
N LEU A 763 -19.87 5.17 2.32
CA LEU A 763 -18.88 5.70 1.37
C LEU A 763 -18.44 4.65 0.31
N PRO A 764 -17.92 5.10 -0.84
CA PRO A 764 -17.49 4.19 -1.90
C PRO A 764 -16.37 3.20 -1.47
N PRO A 765 -16.32 1.98 -2.04
CA PRO A 765 -17.02 1.65 -3.27
C PRO A 765 -18.49 1.33 -2.94
N TRP A 766 -18.85 0.56 -1.90
CA TRP A 766 -20.24 0.05 -1.69
C TRP A 766 -21.30 0.98 -1.06
N GLY A 767 -20.95 2.16 -0.56
CA GLY A 767 -21.93 3.17 -0.10
C GLY A 767 -22.03 4.35 -1.06
N THR A 768 -23.16 4.51 -1.73
CA THR A 768 -23.37 5.57 -2.74
C THR A 768 -23.89 6.88 -2.14
N ASN A 769 -23.90 7.05 -0.81
CA ASN A 769 -24.75 8.09 -0.25
C ASN A 769 -24.23 8.66 1.07
N TRP A 770 -23.30 9.62 0.99
CA TRP A 770 -23.02 10.52 2.13
C TRP A 770 -24.32 11.17 2.65
N HIS A 771 -25.31 11.40 1.78
CA HIS A 771 -26.62 11.91 2.19
C HIS A 771 -27.48 10.93 3.01
N ALA A 772 -27.07 9.66 3.14
CA ALA A 772 -27.72 8.71 4.04
C ALA A 772 -27.32 8.90 5.52
N LYS A 773 -26.26 9.68 5.80
CA LYS A 773 -25.91 10.08 7.17
C LYS A 773 -27.02 10.92 7.79
N ILE A 774 -27.14 10.85 9.11
CA ILE A 774 -28.16 11.58 9.88
C ILE A 774 -27.93 13.09 9.71
N PRO A 775 -28.91 13.86 9.18
CA PRO A 775 -28.77 15.29 8.89
C PRO A 775 -28.95 16.14 10.15
N LYS A 776 -28.13 15.88 11.17
CA LYS A 776 -28.13 16.60 12.45
C LYS A 776 -26.73 16.87 12.95
N ALA A 777 -26.57 17.97 13.68
CA ALA A 777 -25.38 18.30 14.44
C ALA A 777 -25.33 17.51 15.75
N VAL A 778 -24.36 16.60 15.89
CA VAL A 778 -24.24 15.72 17.06
C VAL A 778 -23.19 16.20 18.06
N TRP A 779 -23.53 16.10 19.35
CA TRP A 779 -22.57 16.26 20.46
C TRP A 779 -23.01 15.45 21.69
N ARG A 780 -22.05 14.83 22.37
CA ARG A 780 -22.19 14.28 23.73
C ARG A 780 -21.00 14.70 24.58
N GLY A 781 -21.24 15.21 25.78
CA GLY A 781 -20.14 15.57 26.68
C GLY A 781 -20.58 16.12 28.03
N THR A 782 -19.61 16.31 28.90
CA THR A 782 -19.80 16.99 30.19
C THR A 782 -19.83 18.51 29.99
N THR A 783 -20.75 19.19 30.66
CA THR A 783 -20.98 20.64 30.46
C THR A 783 -20.13 21.52 31.36
N TRP A 784 -19.52 20.98 32.41
CA TRP A 784 -18.77 21.75 33.42
C TRP A 784 -17.29 21.97 33.08
N PHE A 785 -16.69 21.17 32.21
CA PHE A 785 -15.31 21.41 31.75
C PHE A 785 -15.27 22.43 30.62
N ASN A 786 -14.82 23.65 30.94
CA ASN A 786 -14.67 24.75 29.99
C ASN A 786 -13.36 25.49 30.25
N SER A 787 -12.84 26.13 29.22
CA SER A 787 -11.61 26.92 29.34
C SER A 787 -11.91 28.23 30.07
N VAL A 788 -10.90 28.77 30.76
CA VAL A 788 -10.97 30.08 31.42
C VAL A 788 -11.32 31.19 30.41
N HIS A 789 -10.90 31.02 29.15
CA HIS A 789 -11.17 31.97 28.06
C HIS A 789 -12.59 31.86 27.47
N SER A 790 -13.27 30.73 27.70
CA SER A 790 -14.59 30.42 27.16
C SER A 790 -15.44 29.67 28.21
N PRO A 791 -15.77 30.30 29.36
CA PRO A 791 -16.25 29.60 30.56
C PRO A 791 -17.63 28.96 30.42
N ARG A 792 -18.40 29.34 29.39
CA ARG A 792 -19.74 28.81 29.11
C ARG A 792 -19.87 28.11 27.75
N LEU A 793 -18.75 27.73 27.13
CA LEU A 793 -18.73 27.21 25.75
C LEU A 793 -19.71 26.05 25.55
N ARG A 794 -19.67 25.03 26.43
CA ARG A 794 -20.50 23.82 26.31
C ARG A 794 -21.94 24.05 26.76
N GLN A 795 -22.15 24.90 27.77
CA GLN A 795 -23.50 25.27 28.22
C GLN A 795 -24.24 26.05 27.12
N ASN A 796 -23.56 26.98 26.45
CA ASN A 796 -24.12 27.75 25.34
C ASN A 796 -24.48 26.84 24.16
N LEU A 797 -23.64 25.85 23.83
CA LEU A 797 -23.96 24.85 22.81
C LEU A 797 -25.26 24.11 23.11
N VAL A 798 -25.38 23.55 24.33
CA VAL A 798 -26.59 22.83 24.76
C VAL A 798 -27.82 23.76 24.73
N GLN A 799 -27.66 25.02 25.13
CA GLN A 799 -28.74 26.00 25.08
C GLN A 799 -29.17 26.34 23.65
N ALA A 800 -28.22 26.58 22.74
CA ALA A 800 -28.48 26.92 21.35
C ALA A 800 -29.18 25.78 20.58
N ALA A 801 -28.83 24.53 20.92
CA ALA A 801 -29.35 23.32 20.27
C ALA A 801 -30.67 22.78 20.85
N ARG A 802 -31.08 23.26 22.04
CA ARG A 802 -32.20 22.67 22.78
C ARG A 802 -33.52 22.69 21.99
N GLY A 803 -34.09 21.50 21.76
CA GLY A 803 -35.38 21.34 21.07
C GLY A 803 -35.35 21.71 19.58
N LYS A 804 -34.16 21.82 18.98
CA LYS A 804 -34.00 22.15 17.56
C LYS A 804 -33.99 20.87 16.71
N PRO A 805 -34.72 20.81 15.59
CA PRO A 805 -34.81 19.60 14.76
C PRO A 805 -33.47 19.25 14.07
N TRP A 806 -32.63 20.24 13.82
CA TRP A 806 -31.29 20.08 13.22
C TRP A 806 -30.23 19.60 14.21
N ALA A 807 -30.54 19.48 15.51
CA ALA A 807 -29.55 19.18 16.54
C ALA A 807 -29.82 17.85 17.25
N ASP A 808 -28.74 17.14 17.55
CA ASP A 808 -28.67 16.00 18.47
C ASP A 808 -27.54 16.25 19.48
N VAL A 809 -27.76 17.26 20.32
CA VAL A 809 -26.78 17.78 21.28
C VAL A 809 -27.31 17.56 22.68
N GLU A 810 -26.64 16.70 23.45
CA GLU A 810 -27.06 16.36 24.80
C GLU A 810 -25.89 16.30 25.77
N PRO A 811 -26.07 16.76 27.02
CA PRO A 811 -25.12 16.47 28.09
C PRO A 811 -25.11 14.98 28.40
N LEU A 812 -23.98 14.46 28.90
CA LEU A 812 -23.92 13.06 29.36
C LEU A 812 -24.81 12.85 30.60
N GLU A 813 -25.68 11.84 30.52
CA GLU A 813 -26.59 11.43 31.58
C GLU A 813 -25.98 10.33 32.43
N TRP A 814 -25.56 10.68 33.64
CA TRP A 814 -24.98 9.75 34.60
C TRP A 814 -26.10 9.14 35.45
N LYS A 815 -26.12 7.81 35.62
CA LYS A 815 -27.11 7.14 36.49
C LYS A 815 -26.96 7.65 37.93
N SER A 816 -28.08 7.97 38.58
CA SER A 816 -28.04 8.51 39.95
C SER A 816 -27.44 7.48 40.92
N GLY A 817 -26.40 7.90 41.64
CA GLY A 817 -25.61 7.04 42.53
C GLY A 817 -24.11 7.00 42.20
N SER A 818 -23.71 7.34 40.97
CA SER A 818 -22.31 7.67 40.66
C SER A 818 -22.13 9.17 40.80
N SER A 819 -21.69 9.64 41.97
CA SER A 819 -21.32 11.04 42.15
C SER A 819 -20.23 11.40 41.13
N GLY A 820 -20.57 12.30 40.21
CA GLY A 820 -19.64 12.95 39.27
C GLY A 820 -18.71 13.92 40.00
N GLY A 821 -18.00 13.43 41.02
CA GLY A 821 -16.89 14.13 41.65
C GLY A 821 -15.69 14.16 40.70
N ALA A 822 -14.93 15.26 40.75
CA ALA A 822 -13.77 15.55 39.90
C ALA A 822 -12.54 14.65 40.15
N GLY A 823 -12.73 13.37 40.48
CA GLY A 823 -11.68 12.39 40.73
C GLY A 823 -12.01 11.07 40.05
N GLY A 824 -11.05 10.55 39.28
CA GLY A 824 -11.21 9.46 38.33
C GLY A 824 -11.95 8.23 38.87
N GLY A 825 -12.82 7.69 38.02
CA GLY A 825 -13.51 6.43 38.21
C GLY A 825 -13.70 5.76 36.86
N SER A 826 -12.87 4.77 36.58
CA SER A 826 -13.04 3.76 35.55
C SER A 826 -14.51 3.32 35.41
N GLY A 827 -15.12 3.54 34.24
CA GLY A 827 -16.23 2.70 33.76
C GLY A 827 -17.67 3.07 34.14
N SER A 828 -18.02 4.34 34.40
CA SER A 828 -19.43 4.73 34.47
C SER A 828 -19.98 4.99 33.05
N ASN A 829 -20.75 4.04 32.52
CA ASN A 829 -21.48 4.22 31.25
C ASN A 829 -22.62 5.22 31.46
N ALA A 830 -22.44 6.47 31.02
CA ALA A 830 -23.57 7.38 30.83
C ALA A 830 -24.58 6.74 29.87
N SER A 831 -25.88 6.82 30.18
CA SER A 831 -26.93 6.10 29.44
C SER A 831 -27.03 6.53 27.98
N ASN A 832 -26.67 7.78 27.69
CA ASN A 832 -26.70 8.38 26.36
C ASN A 832 -25.28 8.59 25.77
N ALA A 833 -24.25 7.92 26.29
CA ALA A 833 -22.91 7.97 25.72
C ALA A 833 -22.89 7.30 24.33
N LEU A 834 -22.24 7.96 23.37
CA LEU A 834 -22.00 7.41 22.04
C LEU A 834 -20.54 6.91 21.94
N PRO A 835 -20.31 5.69 21.42
CA PRO A 835 -19.01 5.24 20.93
C PRO A 835 -18.44 6.24 19.91
N ILE A 836 -17.10 6.31 19.83
CA ILE A 836 -16.47 7.33 19.00
C ILE A 836 -16.79 7.16 17.50
N GLU A 837 -16.90 5.92 17.04
CA GLU A 837 -17.30 5.56 15.69
C GLU A 837 -18.74 5.98 15.34
N ASP A 838 -19.66 5.98 16.31
CA ASP A 838 -21.07 6.30 16.06
C ASP A 838 -21.29 7.80 15.78
N PHE A 839 -20.37 8.68 16.16
CA PHE A 839 -20.40 10.08 15.72
C PHE A 839 -20.32 10.19 14.20
N CYS A 840 -19.64 9.27 13.53
CA CYS A 840 -19.50 9.27 12.07
C CYS A 840 -20.80 8.88 11.35
N ARG A 841 -21.88 8.50 12.05
CA ARG A 841 -23.21 8.32 11.44
C ARG A 841 -23.89 9.64 11.09
N TYR A 842 -23.43 10.75 11.66
CA TYR A 842 -24.02 12.08 11.49
C TYR A 842 -23.28 12.87 10.41
N LYS A 843 -24.00 13.71 9.66
CA LYS A 843 -23.38 14.62 8.69
C LYS A 843 -22.53 15.69 9.35
N TYR A 844 -22.94 16.17 10.53
CA TYR A 844 -22.33 17.29 11.23
C TYR A 844 -21.88 16.87 12.62
N VAL A 845 -20.58 16.93 12.88
CA VAL A 845 -20.00 16.57 14.18
C VAL A 845 -19.49 17.83 14.89
N VAL A 846 -19.97 18.08 16.10
CA VAL A 846 -19.61 19.29 16.84
C VAL A 846 -18.40 19.03 17.73
N HIS A 847 -17.36 19.84 17.58
CA HIS A 847 -16.19 19.84 18.46
C HIS A 847 -16.24 20.99 19.47
N THR A 848 -16.01 20.68 20.74
CA THR A 848 -15.86 21.65 21.82
C THR A 848 -14.57 21.42 22.60
N GLU A 849 -13.91 22.51 22.97
CA GLU A 849 -12.78 22.50 23.89
C GLU A 849 -13.22 22.15 25.32
N GLY A 850 -12.26 21.74 26.14
CA GLY A 850 -12.45 21.42 27.56
C GLY A 850 -11.82 22.47 28.44
N ILE A 851 -11.04 22.05 29.45
CA ILE A 851 -10.18 22.96 30.23
C ILE A 851 -9.14 23.64 29.31
N ALA A 852 -8.59 22.85 28.39
CA ALA A 852 -7.75 23.26 27.27
C ALA A 852 -8.29 22.58 26.00
N TYR A 853 -7.48 21.78 25.32
CA TYR A 853 -7.91 20.95 24.20
C TYR A 853 -8.91 19.86 24.62
N SER A 854 -9.53 19.19 23.62
CA SER A 854 -10.25 17.93 23.84
C SER A 854 -9.66 16.83 22.98
N GLY A 855 -9.22 15.73 23.61
CA GLY A 855 -8.66 14.57 22.90
C GLY A 855 -9.60 13.94 21.86
N ARG A 856 -10.91 14.25 21.90
CA ARG A 856 -11.91 13.78 20.92
C ARG A 856 -11.69 14.38 19.53
N PHE A 857 -11.08 15.56 19.43
CA PHE A 857 -10.98 16.31 18.16
C PHE A 857 -10.43 15.46 17.02
N GLN A 858 -9.32 14.80 17.27
CA GLN A 858 -8.62 13.90 16.34
C GLN A 858 -9.54 12.82 15.78
N PHE A 859 -10.43 12.28 16.61
CA PHE A 859 -11.35 11.23 16.19
C PHE A 859 -12.52 11.76 15.35
N LEU A 860 -13.03 12.94 15.68
CA LEU A 860 -14.08 13.59 14.87
C LEU A 860 -13.53 13.96 13.48
N GLN A 861 -12.26 14.36 13.43
CA GLN A 861 -11.53 14.65 12.20
C GLN A 861 -11.31 13.41 11.31
N MET A 862 -11.46 12.20 11.85
CA MET A 862 -11.45 10.98 11.05
C MET A 862 -12.78 10.71 10.38
N CYS A 863 -13.92 11.23 10.83
CA CYS A 863 -15.19 10.95 10.16
C CYS A 863 -15.25 11.68 8.80
N ALA A 864 -15.90 11.07 7.79
CA ALA A 864 -16.39 11.78 6.62
C ALA A 864 -17.66 12.58 6.98
N SER A 865 -17.51 13.51 7.92
CA SER A 865 -18.53 14.39 8.45
C SER A 865 -17.98 15.81 8.52
N VAL A 866 -18.83 16.82 8.37
CA VAL A 866 -18.42 18.21 8.51
C VAL A 866 -18.18 18.50 9.99
N VAL A 867 -16.95 18.87 10.32
CA VAL A 867 -16.59 19.27 11.68
C VAL A 867 -17.02 20.72 11.90
N LEU A 868 -17.92 20.94 12.86
CA LEU A 868 -18.42 22.26 13.26
C LEU A 868 -17.81 22.65 14.62
N THR A 869 -17.13 23.78 14.69
CA THR A 869 -16.48 24.21 15.95
C THR A 869 -16.24 25.71 16.00
N PRO A 870 -16.24 26.36 17.16
CA PRO A 870 -15.67 27.69 17.30
C PRO A 870 -14.20 27.71 16.89
N PRO A 871 -13.64 28.88 16.55
CA PRO A 871 -12.21 29.00 16.29
C PRO A 871 -11.38 28.38 17.41
N ILE A 872 -10.57 27.39 17.06
CA ILE A 872 -9.78 26.58 18.00
C ILE A 872 -8.78 27.49 18.73
N GLN A 873 -8.81 27.45 20.06
CA GLN A 873 -7.92 28.22 20.92
C GLN A 873 -6.73 27.40 21.40
N TRP A 874 -6.85 26.07 21.45
CA TRP A 874 -5.83 25.14 21.91
C TRP A 874 -5.42 24.21 20.77
N MET A 875 -4.26 24.49 20.18
CA MET A 875 -3.67 23.71 19.09
C MET A 875 -3.10 22.39 19.61
N GLN A 876 -3.31 21.31 18.86
CA GLN A 876 -2.59 20.05 18.97
C GLN A 876 -1.62 19.90 17.77
N HIS A 877 -0.75 18.90 17.80
CA HIS A 877 0.35 18.70 16.84
C HIS A 877 -0.01 18.69 15.34
N VAL A 878 -1.27 18.36 14.97
CA VAL A 878 -1.75 18.37 13.56
C VAL A 878 -2.83 19.42 13.29
N THR A 879 -3.19 20.24 14.29
CA THR A 879 -4.29 21.20 14.16
C THR A 879 -4.02 22.25 13.07
N HIS A 880 -2.76 22.57 12.77
CA HIS A 880 -2.37 23.51 11.72
C HIS A 880 -2.73 23.06 10.30
N LEU A 881 -3.04 21.78 10.10
CA LEU A 881 -3.50 21.25 8.82
C LEU A 881 -4.99 21.58 8.55
N ALA A 882 -5.70 22.09 9.54
CA ALA A 882 -7.08 22.54 9.39
C ALA A 882 -7.15 23.77 8.47
N ARG A 883 -8.12 23.75 7.56
CA ARG A 883 -8.43 24.79 6.58
C ARG A 883 -9.82 25.34 6.86
N PRO A 884 -9.94 26.34 7.76
CA PRO A 884 -11.24 26.79 8.24
C PRO A 884 -11.98 27.66 7.23
N LEU A 885 -13.25 27.33 7.02
CA LEU A 885 -14.26 28.22 6.47
C LEU A 885 -14.96 28.92 7.65
N PHE A 886 -14.95 30.25 7.69
CA PHE A 886 -15.69 30.99 8.70
C PHE A 886 -17.16 31.11 8.29
N SER A 887 -18.08 30.85 9.22
CA SER A 887 -19.52 31.03 9.02
C SER A 887 -19.89 32.46 8.63
N SER A 888 -19.07 33.44 9.01
CA SER A 888 -19.19 34.84 8.59
C SER A 888 -19.11 35.03 7.08
N ASP A 889 -18.38 34.15 6.39
CA ASP A 889 -18.10 34.26 4.96
C ASP A 889 -19.19 33.59 4.11
N LEU A 890 -20.12 32.87 4.75
CA LEU A 890 -21.28 32.22 4.13
C LEU A 890 -22.46 33.18 3.89
N GLY A 891 -22.37 34.42 4.37
CA GLY A 891 -23.42 35.42 4.17
C GLY A 891 -24.72 35.13 4.93
N LEU A 892 -24.65 34.40 6.06
CA LEU A 892 -25.79 33.92 6.87
C LEU A 892 -26.65 35.02 7.55
N ALA A 893 -26.48 36.30 7.17
CA ALA A 893 -27.20 37.40 7.80
C ALA A 893 -28.71 37.34 7.49
N LYS A 894 -29.55 37.15 8.52
CA LYS A 894 -30.99 37.41 8.42
C LYS A 894 -31.27 38.90 8.19
N LYS A 895 -32.42 39.18 7.57
CA LYS A 895 -33.16 40.46 7.59
C LYS A 895 -33.05 41.12 8.99
N GLY A 896 -32.07 42.00 9.20
CA GLY A 896 -31.92 42.84 10.39
C GLY A 896 -30.91 42.41 11.47
N GLY A 897 -30.13 41.33 11.31
CA GLY A 897 -29.10 40.92 12.27
C GLY A 897 -27.67 41.13 11.77
N LYS A 898 -26.74 41.61 12.62
CA LYS A 898 -25.30 41.59 12.31
C LYS A 898 -24.77 40.16 12.46
N GLY A 899 -24.29 39.54 11.37
CA GLY A 899 -23.60 38.25 11.42
C GLY A 899 -22.35 38.30 12.30
N TRP A 900 -21.94 37.16 12.85
CA TRP A 900 -20.68 37.08 13.60
C TRP A 900 -19.51 37.42 12.67
N THR A 901 -18.49 38.10 13.22
CA THR A 901 -17.24 38.41 12.50
C THR A 901 -16.05 38.03 13.36
N PRO A 902 -15.02 37.37 12.80
CA PRO A 902 -13.81 37.01 13.54
C PRO A 902 -13.17 38.22 14.22
N THR A 903 -12.96 38.12 15.53
CA THR A 903 -12.25 39.17 16.29
C THR A 903 -10.77 39.22 15.90
N GLU A 904 -10.07 40.31 16.26
CA GLU A 904 -8.63 40.42 16.01
C GLU A 904 -7.84 39.25 16.63
N LYS A 905 -8.24 38.79 17.82
CA LYS A 905 -7.68 37.59 18.46
C LYS A 905 -7.82 36.35 17.58
N VAL A 906 -9.00 36.13 17.02
CA VAL A 906 -9.26 34.99 16.12
C VAL A 906 -8.43 35.10 14.85
N ARG A 907 -8.36 36.29 14.22
CA ARG A 907 -7.56 36.50 13.01
C ARG A 907 -6.06 36.34 13.24
N ARG A 908 -5.56 36.63 14.45
CA ARG A 908 -4.15 36.39 14.79
C ARG A 908 -3.83 34.91 14.91
N ALA A 909 -4.75 34.13 15.48
CA ALA A 909 -4.62 32.67 15.60
C ALA A 909 -4.85 31.94 14.26
N TRP A 910 -5.81 32.44 13.47
CA TRP A 910 -6.25 31.87 12.20
C TRP A 910 -6.30 32.98 11.13
N PRO A 911 -5.14 33.35 10.56
CA PRO A 911 -5.04 34.48 9.63
C PRO A 911 -5.59 34.17 8.23
N VAL A 912 -5.67 32.89 7.86
CA VAL A 912 -6.15 32.44 6.56
C VAL A 912 -7.52 31.79 6.73
N GLY A 913 -8.53 32.38 6.11
CA GLY A 913 -9.84 31.76 5.87
C GLY A 913 -9.88 31.14 4.47
N TYR A 914 -10.53 29.99 4.35
CA TYR A 914 -10.64 29.24 3.09
C TYR A 914 -12.04 29.35 2.53
N LYS A 915 -12.14 29.31 1.20
CA LYS A 915 -13.42 29.25 0.49
C LYS A 915 -14.10 27.89 0.73
N PRO A 916 -15.43 27.79 0.56
CA PRO A 916 -16.15 26.54 0.75
C PRO A 916 -15.63 25.36 -0.09
N GLU A 917 -15.01 25.62 -1.24
CA GLU A 917 -14.44 24.60 -2.13
C GLU A 917 -13.07 24.06 -1.65
N GLU A 918 -12.40 24.77 -0.74
CA GLU A 918 -11.05 24.44 -0.26
C GLU A 918 -11.01 24.02 1.21
N ALA A 919 -12.02 24.42 1.98
CA ALA A 919 -12.11 24.18 3.41
C ALA A 919 -12.35 22.70 3.76
N ASN A 920 -11.88 22.29 4.94
CA ASN A 920 -12.11 20.95 5.52
C ASN A 920 -12.77 21.02 6.91
N ILE A 921 -12.94 22.21 7.47
CA ILE A 921 -13.60 22.45 8.76
C ILE A 921 -14.37 23.75 8.70
N VAL A 922 -15.47 23.87 9.47
CA VAL A 922 -16.27 25.09 9.53
C VAL A 922 -16.18 25.70 10.93
N PHE A 923 -15.79 26.97 10.96
CA PHE A 923 -15.71 27.78 12.16
C PHE A 923 -16.98 28.60 12.37
N VAL A 924 -17.69 28.31 13.47
CA VAL A 924 -18.93 28.99 13.88
C VAL A 924 -18.67 30.02 14.98
N ALA A 925 -19.67 30.84 15.31
CA ALA A 925 -19.57 31.82 16.38
C ALA A 925 -19.23 31.16 17.74
N PRO A 926 -18.34 31.75 18.57
CA PRO A 926 -17.96 31.19 19.87
C PRO A 926 -19.09 31.00 20.89
N ASP A 927 -20.22 31.69 20.69
CA ASP A 927 -21.44 31.55 21.49
C ASP A 927 -22.49 30.63 20.85
N TRP A 928 -22.17 30.05 19.68
CA TRP A 928 -23.02 29.15 18.88
C TRP A 928 -24.27 29.81 18.31
N SER A 929 -24.32 31.15 18.26
CA SER A 929 -25.51 31.88 17.82
C SER A 929 -25.93 31.60 16.39
N ASP A 930 -24.95 31.29 15.52
CA ASP A 930 -25.10 31.06 14.08
C ASP A 930 -25.04 29.57 13.69
N LEU A 931 -24.96 28.66 14.67
CA LEU A 931 -24.83 27.22 14.41
C LEU A 931 -26.04 26.69 13.62
N GLY A 932 -27.24 27.16 13.96
CA GLY A 932 -28.48 26.76 13.29
C GLY A 932 -28.51 27.20 11.83
N GLU A 933 -28.24 28.49 11.55
CA GLU A 933 -28.16 29.00 10.17
C GLU A 933 -27.04 28.31 9.38
N THR A 934 -25.91 27.99 10.02
CA THR A 934 -24.80 27.30 9.35
C THR A 934 -25.20 25.88 8.93
N VAL A 935 -25.90 25.13 9.80
CA VAL A 935 -26.38 23.78 9.46
C VAL A 935 -27.43 23.83 8.36
N GLU A 936 -28.36 24.79 8.42
CA GLU A 936 -29.38 25.00 7.38
C GLU A 936 -28.74 25.31 6.02
N TRP A 937 -27.77 26.23 5.99
CA TRP A 937 -27.04 26.57 4.76
C TRP A 937 -26.28 25.37 4.17
N LEU A 938 -25.66 24.54 5.02
CA LEU A 938 -24.94 23.33 4.59
C LEU A 938 -25.89 22.25 4.05
N GLU A 939 -27.13 22.16 4.55
CA GLU A 939 -28.15 21.27 3.98
C GLU A 939 -28.71 21.81 2.65
N GLU A 940 -28.79 23.14 2.49
CA GLU A 940 -29.13 23.77 1.20
C GLU A 940 -28.02 23.61 0.14
N HIS A 941 -26.77 23.42 0.58
CA HIS A 941 -25.59 23.26 -0.29
C HIS A 941 -24.90 21.90 -0.07
N PRO A 942 -25.56 20.78 -0.41
CA PRO A 942 -25.10 19.45 -0.03
C PRO A 942 -23.77 19.04 -0.70
N GLU A 943 -23.48 19.52 -1.91
CA GLU A 943 -22.20 19.27 -2.59
C GLU A 943 -21.01 19.93 -1.86
N ILE A 944 -21.23 21.13 -1.31
CA ILE A 944 -20.23 21.85 -0.52
C ILE A 944 -20.00 21.12 0.81
N ALA A 945 -21.07 20.75 1.50
CA ALA A 945 -20.99 20.03 2.77
C ALA A 945 -20.27 18.68 2.61
N GLU A 946 -20.62 17.89 1.59
CA GLU A 946 -19.94 16.64 1.28
C GLU A 946 -18.47 16.87 0.92
N GLY A 947 -18.17 17.91 0.12
CA GLY A 947 -16.81 18.28 -0.24
C GLY A 947 -15.93 18.60 0.97
N ILE A 948 -16.45 19.38 1.93
CA ILE A 948 -15.75 19.72 3.18
C ILE A 948 -15.47 18.45 3.99
N ALA A 949 -16.49 17.61 4.17
CA ALA A 949 -16.38 16.34 4.89
C ALA A 949 -15.37 15.37 4.25
N LYS A 950 -15.38 15.24 2.92
CA LYS A 950 -14.42 14.40 2.19
C LYS A 950 -13.00 14.92 2.31
N ARG A 951 -12.76 16.22 2.08
CA ARG A 951 -11.41 16.80 2.23
C ARG A 951 -10.84 16.63 3.63
N GLN A 952 -11.69 16.69 4.66
CA GLN A 952 -11.30 16.40 6.04
C GLN A 952 -10.85 14.95 6.21
N ARG A 953 -11.68 14.00 5.78
CA ARG A 953 -11.37 12.56 5.81
C ARG A 953 -10.12 12.22 4.98
N ASP A 954 -10.05 12.72 3.76
CA ASP A 954 -8.98 12.46 2.80
C ASP A 954 -7.66 13.07 3.24
N LEU A 955 -7.68 14.25 3.88
CA LEU A 955 -6.46 14.84 4.41
C LEU A 955 -5.91 14.00 5.57
N PHE A 956 -6.71 13.76 6.60
CA PHE A 956 -6.19 13.19 7.85
C PHE A 956 -6.06 11.66 7.82
N VAL A 957 -7.03 10.96 7.24
CA VAL A 957 -7.01 9.49 7.11
C VAL A 957 -6.36 9.09 5.80
N GLY A 958 -6.79 9.68 4.69
CA GLY A 958 -6.19 9.41 3.38
C GLY A 958 -4.72 9.82 3.31
N GLY A 959 -4.36 11.00 3.82
CA GLY A 959 -2.98 11.46 3.94
C GLY A 959 -2.19 10.80 5.07
N GLY A 960 -2.82 9.93 5.88
CA GLY A 960 -2.13 9.13 6.88
C GLY A 960 -1.61 9.89 8.10
N TYR A 961 -2.04 11.13 8.37
CA TYR A 961 -1.55 11.92 9.50
C TYR A 961 -1.93 11.35 10.88
N PHE A 962 -2.94 10.48 10.94
CA PHE A 962 -3.31 9.74 12.15
C PHE A 962 -2.77 8.31 12.19
N SER A 963 -1.82 7.97 11.31
CA SER A 963 -1.21 6.65 11.26
C SER A 963 -0.07 6.46 12.29
N PRO A 964 0.23 5.21 12.68
CA PRO A 964 1.40 4.92 13.52
C PRO A 964 2.73 5.40 12.93
N ALA A 965 2.87 5.37 11.59
CA ALA A 965 4.05 5.88 10.90
C ALA A 965 4.19 7.40 11.08
N ALA A 966 3.12 8.18 10.84
CA ALA A 966 3.14 9.63 11.01
C ALA A 966 3.46 10.04 12.46
N GLU A 967 2.85 9.39 13.44
CA GLU A 967 3.13 9.61 14.86
C GLU A 967 4.62 9.39 15.18
N THR A 968 5.18 8.28 14.69
CA THR A 968 6.58 7.91 14.90
C THR A 968 7.53 8.90 14.22
N CYS A 969 7.23 9.31 12.98
CA CYS A 969 7.94 10.38 12.27
C CYS A 969 7.94 11.68 13.08
N TYR A 970 6.78 12.08 13.63
CA TYR A 970 6.65 13.30 14.41
C TYR A 970 7.47 13.25 15.71
N TRP A 971 7.42 12.14 16.47
CA TRP A 971 8.24 11.96 17.67
C TRP A 971 9.74 12.12 17.40
N ARG A 972 10.24 11.51 16.31
CA ARG A 972 11.64 11.62 15.90
C ARG A 972 12.02 13.05 15.54
N ALA A 973 11.19 13.72 14.75
CA ALA A 973 11.39 15.12 14.38
C ALA A 973 11.39 16.02 15.63
N MET A 974 10.52 15.74 16.60
CA MET A 974 10.46 16.50 17.85
C MET A 974 11.72 16.32 18.70
N VAL A 975 12.25 15.10 18.83
CA VAL A 975 13.52 14.84 19.52
C VAL A 975 14.66 15.62 18.85
N ARG A 976 14.77 15.58 17.52
CA ARG A 976 15.79 16.34 16.77
C ARG A 976 15.62 17.85 16.93
N GLY A 977 14.39 18.36 16.79
CA GLY A 977 14.07 19.78 16.93
C GLY A 977 14.40 20.30 18.32
N TRP A 978 14.00 19.56 19.36
CA TRP A 978 14.30 19.89 20.75
C TRP A 978 15.81 19.85 21.04
N ALA A 979 16.50 18.77 20.67
CA ALA A 979 17.94 18.61 20.93
C ALA A 979 18.79 19.74 20.31
N ARG A 980 18.40 20.24 19.13
CA ARG A 980 19.08 21.39 18.49
C ARG A 980 18.99 22.66 19.35
N MET A 981 17.89 22.88 20.05
CA MET A 981 17.58 24.13 20.74
C MET A 981 17.82 24.10 22.24
N ALA A 982 17.70 22.94 22.88
CA ALA A 982 17.87 22.80 24.31
C ALA A 982 19.32 23.07 24.75
N ARG A 983 19.50 23.83 25.83
CA ARG A 983 20.79 24.07 26.48
C ARG A 983 20.69 23.67 27.96
N THR A 984 21.76 23.06 28.45
CA THR A 984 21.85 22.46 29.80
C THR A 984 23.02 22.99 30.63
N GLU A 985 23.81 23.91 30.07
CA GLU A 985 25.02 24.47 30.69
C GLU A 985 24.70 25.16 32.02
N GLY A 986 25.46 24.82 33.08
CA GLY A 986 25.32 25.43 34.40
C GLY A 986 24.05 25.04 35.18
N GLN A 987 23.34 23.97 34.78
CA GLN A 987 22.08 23.52 35.38
C GLN A 987 22.19 22.18 36.14
N GLY A 988 23.41 21.70 36.45
CA GLY A 988 23.64 20.54 37.32
C GLY A 988 23.27 19.17 36.72
N TRP A 989 23.13 19.08 35.40
CA TRP A 989 22.73 17.83 34.72
C TRP A 989 23.85 16.79 34.56
N GLU A 990 25.09 17.15 34.86
CA GLU A 990 26.28 16.31 34.64
C GLU A 990 26.37 15.15 35.64
N GLU A 991 25.79 15.28 36.83
CA GLU A 991 25.89 14.28 37.92
C GLU A 991 24.69 13.32 38.02
N THR A 992 23.63 13.53 37.22
CA THR A 992 22.36 12.78 37.35
C THR A 992 22.21 11.74 36.25
N GLU A 993 22.48 10.45 36.52
CA GLU A 993 22.35 9.38 35.52
C GLU A 993 20.89 9.00 35.21
N GLY A 994 20.00 9.05 36.20
CA GLY A 994 18.60 8.61 36.10
C GLY A 994 18.45 7.09 36.00
N ILE A 995 17.23 6.58 36.10
CA ILE A 995 16.93 5.15 35.93
C ILE A 995 16.44 4.86 34.51
N THR A 996 16.70 3.66 33.99
CA THR A 996 16.21 3.25 32.66
C THR A 996 14.67 3.28 32.60
N PHE A 997 14.10 3.67 31.46
CA PHE A 997 12.65 3.69 31.25
C PHE A 997 12.01 2.31 31.49
N GLU A 998 12.69 1.23 31.14
CA GLU A 998 12.23 -0.14 31.37
C GLU A 998 12.01 -0.41 32.86
N ALA A 999 13.00 -0.07 33.71
CA ALA A 999 12.86 -0.16 35.16
C ALA A 999 11.74 0.76 35.67
N PHE A 1000 11.72 2.03 35.23
CA PHE A 1000 10.68 2.99 35.61
C PHE A 1000 9.27 2.53 35.23
N SER A 1001 9.11 1.85 34.10
CA SER A 1001 7.80 1.37 33.62
C SER A 1001 7.19 0.34 34.57
N LEU A 1002 8.03 -0.42 35.27
CA LEU A 1002 7.62 -1.42 36.26
C LEU A 1002 7.39 -0.79 37.64
N THR A 1003 8.29 0.10 38.07
CA THR A 1003 8.28 0.61 39.45
C THR A 1003 7.44 1.89 39.61
N ASN A 1004 7.38 2.73 38.57
CA ASN A 1004 6.90 4.12 38.62
C ASN A 1004 7.59 4.96 39.72
N THR A 1005 8.80 4.59 40.12
CA THR A 1005 9.62 5.27 41.13
C THR A 1005 11.00 5.53 40.54
N VAL A 1006 11.51 6.74 40.72
CA VAL A 1006 12.86 7.18 40.30
C VAL A 1006 13.76 7.23 41.52
#